data_AF-A0A7W1G5Q5-F1
#
_entry.id   AF-A0A7W1G5Q5-F1
#
_cell.length_a   1.000
_cell.length_b   1.000
_cell.length_c   1.000
_cell.angle_alpha   90.00
_cell.angle_beta   90.00
_cell.angle_gamma   90.00
#
_symmetry.space_group_name_H-M   'P 1'
#
loop_
_entity.id
_entity.type
_entity.pdbx_description
1 polymer ?
#
loop_
_entity_poly.entity_id
_entity_poly.type
_entity_poly.pdbx_seq_one_letter_code
_entity_poly.pdbx_strand_id
1 'polypeptide(L)'
;LFAQDLYRWHGKLAYGFWQYRFGQAHRNDRWDCDYGRWGWSLNDGAGRIGQALMQEFLRTLDRRYFAAGDAFGRICYDTALVHTHEHLESAKGWWTAIGCSHRHNVQPFGCPYIGLRGSHPTGQRILFLLTGDGVIKDGLELVAATALAYAQGQDRRLGASSGSDGQGAAACALLWKYETTGDTIYRDACRKVLDQSGLIPTTDLKALAYGPDFGLIEAAAEYAALSRDDAFRDRVVALARTCASAEHPRDFLGIIAVGTWLSRDDALSAQVAKVLKKMATETDEGLEDQPAASWPGHGGWKTPAFNANHSRDLPFAMAVVTDQSNRLDWPAPIAATRTIPADAPRTWYRPGGAQTAAETVPTASALFADTSATGGTEITIGDAVWRVGDHLIDRVVAHGAKPLAAPIVAYVAYAAATAVDTTVAKVAVVEAASWRIGAVGDAAIGVADAAGTRCAVRVFRGSVDGVPSLRLEIACRPPATADRIAHWGLRIPCIIGPDAHAVQTTAPGRFRLERCRLDQNDERLPNWLTSVYGWGEGATQWPRWRESGIEIGPGDSYRIWRANRRDVSPTVCDQGDGTGNWLDVTDRGVSPRWGLTTRVLRIDRSMRSAIRIDLESGVMDIQFHSASAPPLSTAAVRDGVSAAVDLILHDGYRPPLSKPDLTALQYEAFIDDLHHDEQYGLAALRFALSITHQVDGREWMERIRDLGIEPREILYQMRFGDGLAGHCAKIGVRWDAADVEGSITRVLDHYRTSAP
;
A
#
# COMPACT_ATOMS: atom_id res chain seq x y z
N LEU A 1 -7.28 -9.85 -12.63
CA LEU A 1 -8.49 -9.06 -12.97
C LEU A 1 -9.28 -8.65 -11.74
N PHE A 2 -9.97 -9.56 -11.04
CA PHE A 2 -10.80 -9.27 -9.84
C PHE A 2 -10.16 -8.28 -8.83
N ALA A 3 -8.88 -8.45 -8.49
CA ALA A 3 -8.15 -7.56 -7.60
C ALA A 3 -8.10 -6.08 -8.07
N GLN A 4 -8.07 -5.84 -9.38
CA GLN A 4 -7.97 -4.48 -9.94
C GLN A 4 -9.19 -3.63 -9.59
N ASP A 5 -10.39 -4.22 -9.68
CA ASP A 5 -11.65 -3.55 -9.32
C ASP A 5 -11.84 -3.50 -7.80
N LEU A 6 -11.54 -4.61 -7.10
CA LEU A 6 -11.69 -4.72 -5.64
C LEU A 6 -10.82 -3.69 -4.89
N TYR A 7 -9.53 -3.61 -5.26
CA TYR A 7 -8.56 -2.68 -4.66
C TYR A 7 -8.47 -1.35 -5.40
N ARG A 8 -9.39 -1.09 -6.36
CA ARG A 8 -9.52 0.16 -7.11
C ARG A 8 -8.20 0.68 -7.69
N TRP A 9 -7.50 -0.18 -8.43
CA TRP A 9 -6.28 0.18 -9.17
C TRP A 9 -6.64 0.97 -10.43
N HIS A 10 -7.16 2.17 -10.19
CA HIS A 10 -7.58 3.15 -11.18
C HIS A 10 -6.91 4.48 -10.86
N GLY A 11 -6.59 5.25 -11.90
CA GLY A 11 -5.91 6.54 -11.77
C GLY A 11 -5.04 6.81 -12.99
N LYS A 12 -4.78 8.08 -13.29
CA LYS A 12 -4.13 8.52 -14.54
C LYS A 12 -2.76 7.85 -14.79
N LEU A 13 -2.01 7.54 -13.73
CA LEU A 13 -0.67 6.93 -13.77
C LEU A 13 -0.62 5.52 -13.15
N ALA A 14 -1.79 4.93 -12.89
CA ALA A 14 -1.92 3.68 -12.13
C ALA A 14 -2.87 2.65 -12.78
N TYR A 15 -3.84 3.11 -13.58
CA TYR A 15 -4.74 2.21 -14.30
C TYR A 15 -3.95 1.38 -15.33
N GLY A 16 -4.09 0.06 -15.23
CA GLY A 16 -3.29 -0.88 -16.01
C GLY A 16 -2.04 -1.40 -15.28
N PHE A 17 -1.72 -0.95 -14.07
CA PHE A 17 -0.73 -1.64 -13.24
C PHE A 17 -1.43 -2.64 -12.29
N TRP A 18 -0.71 -3.72 -11.99
CA TRP A 18 -1.03 -4.67 -10.92
C TRP A 18 -0.02 -4.49 -9.79
N GLN A 19 -0.38 -4.89 -8.58
CA GLN A 19 0.56 -4.91 -7.45
C GLN A 19 1.29 -6.25 -7.36
N TYR A 20 2.48 -6.23 -6.77
CA TYR A 20 3.42 -7.34 -6.84
C TYR A 20 3.18 -8.39 -5.74
N ARG A 21 2.94 -7.95 -4.49
CA ARG A 21 2.85 -8.84 -3.32
C ARG A 21 1.57 -8.62 -2.53
N PHE A 22 0.93 -9.70 -2.10
CA PHE A 22 -0.19 -9.65 -1.17
C PHE A 22 0.26 -10.06 0.23
N GLY A 23 -0.03 -9.22 1.23
CA GLY A 23 -0.02 -9.49 2.67
C GLY A 23 1.26 -10.00 3.32
N GLN A 24 2.29 -10.33 2.56
CA GLN A 24 3.38 -11.18 3.05
C GLN A 24 4.47 -10.37 3.78
N ALA A 25 4.67 -9.09 3.45
CA ALA A 25 5.57 -8.24 4.23
C ALA A 25 4.94 -7.75 5.53
N HIS A 26 3.66 -7.38 5.50
CA HIS A 26 2.98 -6.73 6.62
C HIS A 26 2.00 -7.61 7.41
N ARG A 27 1.80 -8.87 7.00
CA ARG A 27 0.80 -9.82 7.55
C ARG A 27 -0.58 -9.17 7.69
N ASN A 28 -1.05 -8.58 6.58
CA ASN A 28 -2.33 -7.86 6.48
C ASN A 28 -3.10 -8.29 5.23
N ASP A 29 -4.39 -7.98 5.21
CA ASP A 29 -5.33 -8.49 4.20
C ASP A 29 -5.41 -7.57 2.97
N ARG A 30 -4.24 -7.06 2.54
CA ARG A 30 -4.10 -6.15 1.41
C ARG A 30 -2.80 -6.42 0.64
N TRP A 31 -2.69 -5.80 -0.52
CA TRP A 31 -1.43 -5.75 -1.25
C TRP A 31 -0.42 -4.83 -0.55
N ASP A 32 0.88 -5.14 -0.67
CA ASP A 32 2.00 -4.40 -0.07
C ASP A 32 2.26 -3.06 -0.82
N CYS A 33 1.16 -2.31 -1.09
CA CYS A 33 1.06 -1.15 -1.99
C CYS A 33 2.02 -0.01 -1.66
N ASP A 34 2.39 0.11 -0.39
CA ASP A 34 3.15 1.18 0.23
C ASP A 34 4.54 0.73 0.72
N TYR A 35 4.97 -0.49 0.39
CA TYR A 35 6.20 -1.08 0.90
C TYR A 35 7.29 -1.30 -0.14
N GLY A 36 8.00 -0.20 -0.45
CA GLY A 36 9.17 -0.18 -1.35
C GLY A 36 8.93 -0.99 -2.61
N ARG A 37 9.85 -1.92 -2.92
CA ARG A 37 9.78 -2.72 -4.14
C ARG A 37 8.51 -3.57 -4.30
N TRP A 38 7.70 -3.78 -3.27
CA TRP A 38 6.58 -4.72 -3.33
C TRP A 38 5.22 -4.10 -3.70
N GLY A 39 5.20 -2.79 -3.98
CA GLY A 39 4.03 -2.04 -4.47
C GLY A 39 3.58 -2.46 -5.88
N TRP A 40 3.70 -1.58 -6.88
CA TRP A 40 3.35 -1.92 -8.26
C TRP A 40 4.34 -2.92 -8.86
N SER A 41 3.84 -3.95 -9.53
CA SER A 41 4.65 -4.94 -10.25
C SER A 41 5.39 -4.34 -11.43
N LEU A 42 4.77 -3.37 -12.11
CA LEU A 42 5.26 -2.87 -13.40
C LEU A 42 5.55 -4.05 -14.35
N ASN A 43 6.47 -3.84 -15.29
CA ASN A 43 6.96 -4.86 -16.22
C ASN A 43 8.31 -5.47 -15.80
N ASP A 44 8.76 -5.21 -14.55
CA ASP A 44 9.93 -5.88 -13.91
C ASP A 44 9.50 -6.96 -12.92
N GLY A 45 8.38 -6.73 -12.22
CA GLY A 45 7.84 -7.60 -11.18
C GLY A 45 7.16 -8.83 -11.78
N ALA A 46 7.97 -9.87 -12.00
CA ALA A 46 7.66 -11.05 -12.80
C ALA A 46 7.60 -10.81 -14.33
N GLY A 47 8.21 -9.70 -14.79
CA GLY A 47 8.68 -9.42 -16.16
C GLY A 47 7.67 -9.37 -17.32
N ARG A 48 6.47 -9.95 -17.13
CA ARG A 48 5.75 -10.62 -18.23
C ARG A 48 4.24 -10.69 -18.05
N ILE A 49 3.66 -9.91 -17.12
CA ILE A 49 2.19 -9.86 -16.93
C ILE A 49 1.50 -9.49 -18.25
N GLY A 50 2.03 -8.53 -19.01
CA GLY A 50 1.54 -8.19 -20.35
C GLY A 50 1.65 -9.34 -21.36
N GLN A 51 2.74 -10.10 -21.35
CA GLN A 51 2.90 -11.29 -22.19
C GLN A 51 1.85 -12.36 -21.83
N ALA A 52 1.70 -12.68 -20.54
CA ALA A 52 0.74 -13.68 -20.07
C ALA A 52 -0.71 -13.29 -20.38
N LEU A 53 -1.09 -12.02 -20.15
CA LEU A 53 -2.43 -11.51 -20.52
C LEU A 53 -2.69 -11.59 -22.03
N MET A 54 -1.69 -11.26 -22.85
CA MET A 54 -1.82 -11.31 -24.32
C MET A 54 -1.85 -12.74 -24.86
N GLN A 55 -1.03 -13.65 -24.34
CA GLN A 55 -1.07 -15.08 -24.69
C GLN A 55 -2.40 -15.72 -24.27
N GLU A 56 -2.91 -15.37 -23.08
CA GLU A 56 -4.20 -15.87 -22.60
C GLU A 56 -5.36 -15.33 -23.42
N PHE A 57 -5.30 -14.08 -23.90
CA PHE A 57 -6.25 -13.57 -24.90
C PHE A 57 -6.17 -14.36 -26.21
N LEU A 58 -4.98 -14.58 -26.79
CA LEU A 58 -4.84 -15.35 -28.03
C LEU A 58 -5.39 -16.79 -27.90
N ARG A 59 -5.29 -17.38 -26.71
CA ARG A 59 -5.79 -18.73 -26.39
C ARG A 59 -7.31 -18.80 -26.21
N THR A 60 -7.90 -17.80 -25.56
CA THR A 60 -9.31 -17.83 -25.12
C THR A 60 -10.25 -16.97 -25.97
N LEU A 61 -9.70 -16.00 -26.70
CA LEU A 61 -10.38 -14.87 -27.34
C LEU A 61 -11.25 -14.03 -26.36
N ASP A 62 -11.06 -14.19 -25.04
CA ASP A 62 -11.80 -13.44 -24.04
C ASP A 62 -11.25 -12.01 -23.93
N ARG A 63 -12.09 -11.07 -24.37
CA ARG A 63 -11.82 -9.62 -24.42
C ARG A 63 -11.36 -9.03 -23.08
N ARG A 64 -11.65 -9.68 -21.94
CA ARG A 64 -11.17 -9.23 -20.61
C ARG A 64 -9.64 -9.31 -20.51
N TYR A 65 -9.01 -10.35 -21.07
CA TYR A 65 -7.55 -10.45 -21.10
C TYR A 65 -6.92 -9.46 -22.07
N PHE A 66 -7.55 -9.25 -23.24
CA PHE A 66 -7.12 -8.21 -24.18
C PHE A 66 -7.15 -6.81 -23.54
N ALA A 67 -8.28 -6.42 -22.95
CA ALA A 67 -8.43 -5.10 -22.34
C ALA A 67 -7.45 -4.88 -21.16
N ALA A 68 -7.20 -5.91 -20.38
CA ALA A 68 -6.21 -5.85 -19.30
C ALA A 68 -4.78 -5.77 -19.82
N GLY A 69 -4.43 -6.55 -20.85
CA GLY A 69 -3.09 -6.52 -21.45
C GLY A 69 -2.82 -5.25 -22.26
N ASP A 70 -3.85 -4.65 -22.88
CA ASP A 70 -3.78 -3.34 -23.55
C ASP A 70 -3.50 -2.23 -22.52
N ALA A 71 -4.26 -2.20 -21.42
CA ALA A 71 -4.02 -1.28 -20.31
C ALA A 71 -2.61 -1.47 -19.71
N PHE A 72 -2.16 -2.72 -19.52
CA PHE A 72 -0.81 -3.02 -19.02
C PHE A 72 0.29 -2.54 -19.97
N GLY A 73 0.22 -2.96 -21.23
CA GLY A 73 1.25 -2.69 -22.24
C GLY A 73 1.47 -1.19 -22.43
N ARG A 74 0.36 -0.42 -22.49
CA ARG A 74 0.39 1.04 -22.54
C ARG A 74 1.03 1.63 -21.29
N ILE A 75 0.47 1.41 -20.10
CA ILE A 75 0.93 2.13 -18.90
C ILE A 75 2.39 1.80 -18.55
N CYS A 76 2.86 0.58 -18.85
CA CYS A 76 4.27 0.22 -18.74
C CYS A 76 5.17 1.07 -19.65
N TYR A 77 4.81 1.23 -20.93
CA TYR A 77 5.59 2.03 -21.88
C TYR A 77 5.36 3.54 -21.74
N ASP A 78 4.23 3.99 -21.20
CA ASP A 78 3.97 5.42 -20.95
C ASP A 78 4.63 5.92 -19.64
N THR A 79 4.58 5.12 -18.57
CA THR A 79 4.88 5.60 -17.19
C THR A 79 6.12 4.97 -16.56
N ALA A 80 6.49 3.73 -16.92
CA ALA A 80 7.64 3.03 -16.32
C ALA A 80 8.88 3.03 -17.23
N LEU A 81 8.73 3.20 -18.54
CA LEU A 81 9.80 3.31 -19.53
C LEU A 81 10.46 4.70 -19.49
N VAL A 82 11.78 4.75 -19.60
CA VAL A 82 12.55 6.00 -19.69
C VAL A 82 12.60 6.45 -21.16
N HIS A 83 11.97 7.59 -21.45
CA HIS A 83 11.95 8.24 -22.76
C HIS A 83 13.05 9.29 -22.95
N THR A 84 13.71 9.72 -21.87
CA THR A 84 14.75 10.77 -21.91
C THR A 84 16.13 10.19 -22.23
N HIS A 85 16.93 10.93 -23.00
CA HIS A 85 18.30 10.53 -23.34
C HIS A 85 19.20 10.35 -22.11
N GLU A 86 19.04 11.22 -21.12
CA GLU A 86 19.71 11.11 -19.83
C GLU A 86 18.68 10.88 -18.74
N HIS A 87 19.05 10.05 -17.77
CA HIS A 87 18.32 9.81 -16.54
C HIS A 87 19.30 9.92 -15.36
N LEU A 88 18.82 10.20 -14.15
CA LEU A 88 19.68 10.34 -12.98
C LEU A 88 19.68 9.04 -12.17
N GLU A 89 20.84 8.39 -12.00
CA GLU A 89 20.94 7.21 -11.13
C GLU A 89 21.19 7.61 -9.68
N SER A 90 20.30 7.22 -8.77
CA SER A 90 20.52 7.25 -7.30
C SER A 90 21.10 8.56 -6.74
N ALA A 91 20.78 9.71 -7.37
CA ALA A 91 21.36 11.04 -7.09
C ALA A 91 22.90 11.12 -7.18
N LYS A 92 23.58 10.21 -7.90
CA LYS A 92 25.05 10.14 -8.03
C LYS A 92 25.60 10.52 -9.41
N GLY A 93 24.80 10.44 -10.47
CA GLY A 93 25.22 10.85 -11.81
C GLY A 93 24.17 10.66 -12.90
N TRP A 94 24.36 11.35 -14.03
CA TRP A 94 23.56 11.17 -15.23
C TRP A 94 24.09 9.99 -16.06
N TRP A 95 23.17 9.22 -16.65
CA TRP A 95 23.50 8.08 -17.50
C TRP A 95 22.40 7.83 -18.53
N THR A 96 22.75 7.12 -19.61
CA THR A 96 21.88 6.90 -20.76
C THR A 96 21.00 5.66 -20.56
N ALA A 97 19.84 5.85 -19.92
CA ALA A 97 18.87 4.79 -19.64
C ALA A 97 17.66 4.77 -20.60
N ILE A 98 17.68 5.53 -21.70
CA ILE A 98 16.58 5.54 -22.69
C ILE A 98 16.21 4.13 -23.16
N GLY A 99 14.92 3.82 -23.21
CA GLY A 99 14.42 2.48 -23.54
C GLY A 99 14.55 1.43 -22.43
N CYS A 100 15.17 1.74 -21.28
CA CYS A 100 15.09 0.92 -20.06
C CYS A 100 13.87 1.32 -19.22
N SER A 101 13.39 0.44 -18.33
CA SER A 101 12.25 0.74 -17.45
C SER A 101 12.62 0.64 -15.97
N HIS A 102 11.90 1.40 -15.14
CA HIS A 102 11.99 1.30 -13.68
C HIS A 102 11.51 -0.07 -13.17
N ARG A 103 12.18 -0.56 -12.12
CA ARG A 103 11.78 -1.74 -11.37
C ARG A 103 10.54 -1.51 -10.49
N HIS A 104 9.81 -2.60 -10.25
CA HIS A 104 8.67 -2.72 -9.35
C HIS A 104 8.83 -1.97 -8.01
N ASN A 105 7.89 -1.06 -7.67
CA ASN A 105 7.92 -0.19 -6.47
C ASN A 105 6.54 0.48 -6.18
N VAL A 106 6.36 1.07 -4.99
CA VAL A 106 5.21 1.90 -4.55
C VAL A 106 4.81 2.97 -5.57
N GLN A 107 5.79 3.53 -6.27
CA GLN A 107 5.59 4.43 -7.39
C GLN A 107 6.15 3.77 -8.67
N PRO A 108 5.46 3.87 -9.82
CA PRO A 108 5.93 3.28 -11.09
C PRO A 108 7.30 3.72 -11.60
N PHE A 109 7.84 4.81 -11.05
CA PHE A 109 9.15 5.39 -11.35
C PHE A 109 10.02 5.55 -10.08
N GLY A 110 9.59 5.00 -8.94
CA GLY A 110 10.25 5.21 -7.66
C GLY A 110 11.47 4.33 -7.39
N CYS A 111 11.73 3.31 -8.23
CA CYS A 111 12.89 2.43 -8.03
C CYS A 111 14.14 3.03 -8.68
N PRO A 112 15.29 3.10 -7.97
CA PRO A 112 16.57 3.49 -8.56
C PRO A 112 17.11 2.46 -9.55
N TYR A 113 16.66 1.20 -9.47
CA TYR A 113 16.98 0.20 -10.48
C TYR A 113 16.16 0.46 -11.75
N ILE A 114 16.86 0.78 -12.84
CA ILE A 114 16.30 1.02 -14.16
C ILE A 114 17.06 0.13 -15.14
N GLY A 115 16.38 -0.78 -15.83
CA GLY A 115 17.05 -1.77 -16.67
C GLY A 115 16.19 -2.24 -17.82
N LEU A 116 16.85 -2.76 -18.86
CA LEU A 116 16.17 -3.20 -20.09
C LEU A 116 15.24 -4.40 -19.84
N ARG A 117 15.50 -5.20 -18.79
CA ARG A 117 14.62 -6.30 -18.39
C ARG A 117 13.20 -5.84 -18.02
N GLY A 118 13.07 -4.64 -17.45
CA GLY A 118 11.77 -4.02 -17.17
C GLY A 118 11.06 -3.53 -18.44
N SER A 119 11.75 -3.41 -19.57
CA SER A 119 11.18 -3.02 -20.86
C SER A 119 10.75 -4.21 -21.72
N HIS A 120 10.72 -5.42 -21.14
CA HIS A 120 10.46 -6.69 -21.83
C HIS A 120 9.30 -6.58 -22.85
N PRO A 121 9.56 -6.79 -24.16
CA PRO A 121 8.70 -6.27 -25.22
C PRO A 121 7.59 -7.22 -25.69
N THR A 122 7.59 -8.50 -25.28
CA THR A 122 6.76 -9.53 -25.92
C THR A 122 5.25 -9.27 -25.83
N GLY A 123 4.75 -8.75 -24.71
CA GLY A 123 3.33 -8.38 -24.57
C GLY A 123 2.95 -7.20 -25.49
N GLN A 124 3.81 -6.19 -25.53
CA GLN A 124 3.69 -5.00 -26.35
C GLN A 124 3.79 -5.33 -27.86
N ARG A 125 4.65 -6.28 -28.26
CA ARG A 125 4.71 -6.80 -29.62
C ARG A 125 3.40 -7.48 -30.03
N ILE A 126 2.83 -8.35 -29.19
CA ILE A 126 1.54 -8.98 -29.49
C ILE A 126 0.45 -7.91 -29.63
N LEU A 127 0.40 -6.96 -28.71
CA LEU A 127 -0.53 -5.83 -28.77
C LEU A 127 -0.38 -5.02 -30.07
N PHE A 128 0.84 -4.67 -30.46
CA PHE A 128 1.13 -3.96 -31.71
C PHE A 128 0.69 -4.76 -32.94
N LEU A 129 1.03 -6.05 -33.02
CA LEU A 129 0.65 -6.91 -34.15
C LEU A 129 -0.88 -7.09 -34.28
N LEU A 130 -1.62 -7.01 -33.16
CA LEU A 130 -3.08 -7.08 -33.14
C LEU A 130 -3.79 -5.75 -33.46
N THR A 131 -3.14 -4.60 -33.25
CA THR A 131 -3.81 -3.28 -33.24
C THR A 131 -3.20 -2.23 -34.16
N GLY A 132 -1.92 -2.36 -34.53
CA GLY A 132 -1.15 -1.32 -35.22
C GLY A 132 -0.86 -0.07 -34.37
N ASP A 133 -0.99 -0.14 -33.05
CA ASP A 133 -0.91 1.04 -32.18
C ASP A 133 0.45 1.77 -32.25
N GLY A 134 0.40 3.07 -32.57
CA GLY A 134 1.58 3.91 -32.76
C GLY A 134 2.38 4.19 -31.48
N VAL A 135 1.72 4.33 -30.32
CA VAL A 135 2.40 4.60 -29.04
C VAL A 135 3.17 3.36 -28.58
N ILE A 136 2.54 2.19 -28.71
CA ILE A 136 3.20 0.90 -28.45
C ILE A 136 4.37 0.69 -29.42
N LYS A 137 4.20 1.03 -30.70
CA LYS A 137 5.29 0.99 -31.68
C LYS A 137 6.45 1.89 -31.27
N ASP A 138 6.22 3.14 -30.89
CA ASP A 138 7.28 4.08 -30.54
C ASP A 138 8.08 3.61 -29.31
N GLY A 139 7.40 3.03 -28.30
CA GLY A 139 8.09 2.37 -27.19
C GLY A 139 8.93 1.16 -27.63
N LEU A 140 8.40 0.30 -28.52
CA LEU A 140 9.15 -0.84 -29.07
C LEU A 140 10.38 -0.39 -29.88
N GLU A 141 10.29 0.71 -30.64
CA GLU A 141 11.43 1.32 -31.36
C GLU A 141 12.53 1.78 -30.40
N LEU A 142 12.18 2.42 -29.27
CA LEU A 142 13.16 2.83 -28.25
C LEU A 142 13.90 1.62 -27.65
N VAL A 143 13.17 0.56 -27.28
CA VAL A 143 13.75 -0.67 -26.72
C VAL A 143 14.66 -1.35 -27.75
N ALA A 144 14.23 -1.44 -29.02
CA ALA A 144 15.02 -2.02 -30.10
C ALA A 144 16.29 -1.21 -30.44
N ALA A 145 16.22 0.13 -30.40
CA ALA A 145 17.39 0.99 -30.59
C ALA A 145 18.43 0.81 -29.46
N THR A 146 17.96 0.74 -28.22
CA THR A 146 18.83 0.49 -27.05
C THR A 146 19.43 -0.92 -27.08
N ALA A 147 18.66 -1.94 -27.50
CA ALA A 147 19.15 -3.30 -27.71
C ALA A 147 20.20 -3.38 -28.84
N LEU A 148 20.03 -2.65 -29.94
CA LEU A 148 21.01 -2.60 -31.04
C LEU A 148 22.31 -1.91 -30.59
N ALA A 149 22.21 -0.82 -29.83
CA ALA A 149 23.37 -0.14 -29.28
C ALA A 149 24.15 -1.04 -28.29
N TYR A 150 23.46 -1.84 -27.47
CA TYR A 150 24.08 -2.89 -26.65
C TYR A 150 24.82 -3.91 -27.52
N ALA A 151 24.17 -4.47 -28.55
CA ALA A 151 24.80 -5.42 -29.47
C ALA A 151 26.01 -4.82 -30.21
N GLN A 152 26.07 -3.50 -30.39
CA GLN A 152 27.22 -2.78 -30.96
C GLN A 152 28.37 -2.54 -29.96
N GLY A 153 28.26 -2.99 -28.72
CA GLY A 153 29.30 -2.91 -27.69
C GLY A 153 29.12 -1.76 -26.68
N GLN A 154 27.96 -1.11 -26.64
CA GLN A 154 27.65 -0.12 -25.61
C GLN A 154 27.04 -0.82 -24.39
N ASP A 155 27.84 -1.57 -23.62
CA ASP A 155 27.35 -2.46 -22.54
C ASP A 155 26.41 -1.78 -21.53
N ARG A 156 26.63 -0.49 -21.24
CA ARG A 156 25.79 0.32 -20.33
C ARG A 156 24.33 0.50 -20.81
N ARG A 157 24.01 0.15 -22.06
CA ARG A 157 22.66 0.25 -22.63
C ARG A 157 21.65 -0.72 -22.03
N LEU A 158 22.07 -1.78 -21.35
CA LEU A 158 21.14 -2.63 -20.59
C LEU A 158 20.63 -1.97 -19.29
N GLY A 159 21.14 -0.78 -18.94
CA GLY A 159 20.86 -0.14 -17.67
C GLY A 159 21.48 -0.93 -16.51
N ALA A 160 20.72 -1.08 -15.43
CA ALA A 160 21.08 -1.87 -14.25
C ALA A 160 20.87 -3.39 -14.48
N SER A 161 20.41 -3.81 -15.65
CA SER A 161 20.32 -5.22 -16.03
C SER A 161 21.69 -5.77 -16.43
N SER A 162 22.40 -6.30 -15.45
CA SER A 162 23.67 -7.01 -15.65
C SER A 162 23.43 -8.41 -16.21
N GLY A 163 24.08 -8.74 -17.34
CA GLY A 163 24.06 -10.10 -17.90
C GLY A 163 22.70 -10.52 -18.47
N SER A 164 22.32 -11.76 -18.19
CA SER A 164 21.20 -12.48 -18.83
C SER A 164 19.84 -11.78 -18.67
N ASP A 165 19.60 -11.11 -17.55
CA ASP A 165 18.42 -10.30 -17.25
C ASP A 165 18.04 -9.34 -18.39
N GLY A 166 19.00 -8.56 -18.89
CA GLY A 166 18.75 -7.55 -19.93
C GLY A 166 18.84 -8.11 -21.35
N GLN A 167 19.62 -9.17 -21.53
CA GLN A 167 19.89 -9.78 -22.84
C GLN A 167 18.67 -10.45 -23.44
N GLY A 168 17.79 -11.07 -22.63
CA GLY A 168 16.54 -11.64 -23.13
C GLY A 168 15.60 -10.57 -23.72
N ALA A 169 15.36 -9.49 -22.97
CA ALA A 169 14.54 -8.37 -23.43
C ALA A 169 15.15 -7.69 -24.68
N ALA A 170 16.48 -7.53 -24.72
CA ALA A 170 17.20 -7.04 -25.89
C ALA A 170 16.97 -7.92 -27.12
N ALA A 171 17.17 -9.23 -26.99
CA ALA A 171 17.02 -10.17 -28.10
C ALA A 171 15.57 -10.23 -28.62
N CYS A 172 14.56 -10.22 -27.74
CA CYS A 172 13.14 -10.11 -28.13
C CYS A 172 12.83 -8.81 -28.91
N ALA A 173 13.41 -7.67 -28.51
CA ALA A 173 13.20 -6.39 -29.19
C ALA A 173 13.87 -6.34 -30.58
N LEU A 174 15.05 -6.94 -30.70
CA LEU A 174 15.76 -7.08 -31.97
C LEU A 174 15.00 -8.00 -32.94
N LEU A 175 14.41 -9.10 -32.46
CA LEU A 175 13.56 -9.97 -33.28
C LEU A 175 12.29 -9.28 -33.76
N TRP A 176 11.59 -8.56 -32.88
CA TRP A 176 10.45 -7.72 -33.27
C TRP A 176 10.82 -6.76 -34.41
N LYS A 177 11.98 -6.09 -34.27
CA LYS A 177 12.42 -5.11 -35.25
C LYS A 177 12.85 -5.76 -36.57
N TYR A 178 13.46 -6.95 -36.52
CA TYR A 178 13.73 -7.76 -37.71
C TYR A 178 12.45 -8.18 -38.42
N GLU A 179 11.44 -8.71 -37.72
CA GLU A 179 10.17 -9.14 -38.32
C GLU A 179 9.41 -7.99 -39.00
N THR A 180 9.43 -6.80 -38.39
CA THR A 180 8.70 -5.63 -38.88
C THR A 180 9.41 -4.85 -39.99
N THR A 181 10.69 -5.14 -40.27
CA THR A 181 11.49 -4.40 -41.29
C THR A 181 12.17 -5.29 -42.32
N GLY A 182 12.44 -6.56 -42.01
CA GLY A 182 13.28 -7.46 -42.79
C GLY A 182 14.79 -7.17 -42.69
N ASP A 183 15.23 -6.14 -41.97
CA ASP A 183 16.64 -5.72 -41.93
C ASP A 183 17.48 -6.68 -41.08
N THR A 184 18.42 -7.34 -41.76
CA THR A 184 19.30 -8.37 -41.18
C THR A 184 20.22 -7.84 -40.09
N ILE A 185 20.46 -6.52 -39.99
CA ILE A 185 21.25 -5.95 -38.89
C ILE A 185 20.67 -6.31 -37.52
N TYR A 186 19.34 -6.35 -37.40
CA TYR A 186 18.66 -6.68 -36.14
C TYR A 186 18.68 -8.19 -35.84
N ARG A 187 18.57 -9.03 -36.87
CA ARG A 187 18.76 -10.49 -36.75
C ARG A 187 20.17 -10.82 -36.28
N ASP A 188 21.18 -10.20 -36.89
CA ASP A 188 22.59 -10.48 -36.61
C ASP A 188 23.00 -9.90 -35.24
N ALA A 189 22.45 -8.74 -34.87
CA ALA A 189 22.52 -8.19 -33.51
C ALA A 189 21.86 -9.12 -32.48
N CYS A 190 20.67 -9.66 -32.75
CA CYS A 190 19.99 -10.62 -31.87
C CYS A 190 20.87 -11.84 -31.64
N ARG A 191 21.48 -12.38 -32.69
CA ARG A 191 22.41 -13.50 -32.55
C ARG A 191 23.58 -13.15 -31.66
N LYS A 192 24.21 -11.99 -31.87
CA LYS A 192 25.32 -11.53 -31.04
C LYS A 192 24.94 -11.44 -29.56
N VAL A 193 23.75 -10.92 -29.24
CA VAL A 193 23.23 -10.87 -27.86
C VAL A 193 23.02 -12.27 -27.28
N LEU A 194 22.45 -13.20 -28.05
CA LEU A 194 22.24 -14.59 -27.62
C LEU A 194 23.57 -15.32 -27.38
N ASP A 195 24.57 -15.14 -28.24
CA ASP A 195 25.93 -15.70 -28.04
C ASP A 195 26.64 -15.04 -26.84
N GLN A 196 26.53 -13.71 -26.67
CA GLN A 196 27.09 -12.96 -25.53
C GLN A 196 26.49 -13.34 -24.18
N SER A 197 25.33 -14.01 -24.15
CA SER A 197 24.77 -14.52 -22.89
C SER A 197 25.57 -15.67 -22.30
N GLY A 198 26.26 -16.47 -23.14
CA GLY A 198 26.91 -17.71 -22.71
C GLY A 198 25.95 -18.81 -22.23
N LEU A 199 24.63 -18.65 -22.38
CA LEU A 199 23.62 -19.55 -21.81
C LEU A 199 23.04 -20.57 -22.79
N ILE A 200 23.37 -20.48 -24.10
CA ILE A 200 22.81 -21.34 -25.14
C ILE A 200 23.95 -21.92 -26.00
N PRO A 201 24.50 -23.11 -25.71
CA PRO A 201 24.27 -23.90 -24.50
C PRO A 201 25.02 -23.33 -23.30
N THR A 202 24.46 -23.50 -22.10
CA THR A 202 25.21 -23.34 -20.85
C THR A 202 25.95 -24.63 -20.50
N THR A 203 27.07 -24.53 -19.78
CA THR A 203 27.71 -25.67 -19.09
C THR A 203 27.21 -25.84 -17.65
N ASP A 204 26.49 -24.86 -17.11
CA ASP A 204 25.89 -24.88 -15.77
C ASP A 204 24.43 -24.44 -15.83
N LEU A 205 23.51 -25.34 -15.47
CA LEU A 205 22.08 -25.02 -15.41
C LEU A 205 21.75 -23.96 -14.36
N LYS A 206 22.57 -23.80 -13.31
CA LYS A 206 22.40 -22.72 -12.32
C LYS A 206 22.68 -21.35 -12.93
N ALA A 207 23.53 -21.26 -13.94
CA ALA A 207 23.80 -20.01 -14.65
C ALA A 207 22.59 -19.52 -15.47
N LEU A 208 21.62 -20.39 -15.78
CA LEU A 208 20.37 -19.95 -16.43
C LEU A 208 19.60 -18.98 -15.53
N ALA A 209 19.49 -19.25 -14.22
CA ALA A 209 18.90 -18.38 -13.20
C ALA A 209 17.72 -17.51 -13.72
N TYR A 210 17.89 -16.20 -13.80
CA TYR A 210 16.89 -15.23 -14.26
C TYR A 210 16.83 -15.03 -15.79
N GLY A 211 17.74 -15.61 -16.58
CA GLY A 211 17.73 -15.49 -18.05
C GLY A 211 16.42 -15.98 -18.69
N PRO A 212 15.94 -17.21 -18.35
CA PRO A 212 14.60 -17.69 -18.72
C PRO A 212 13.43 -16.85 -18.17
N ASP A 213 13.66 -15.99 -17.19
CA ASP A 213 12.61 -15.14 -16.59
C ASP A 213 12.45 -13.81 -17.34
N PHE A 214 13.41 -13.40 -18.17
CA PHE A 214 13.40 -12.10 -18.88
C PHE A 214 13.62 -12.19 -20.41
N GLY A 215 13.17 -13.26 -21.05
CA GLY A 215 12.95 -13.35 -22.50
C GLY A 215 13.97 -14.17 -23.28
N LEU A 216 15.02 -14.70 -22.64
CA LEU A 216 16.16 -15.27 -23.34
C LEU A 216 15.83 -16.57 -24.08
N ILE A 217 14.99 -17.42 -23.48
CA ILE A 217 14.57 -18.70 -24.08
C ILE A 217 13.60 -18.47 -25.24
N GLU A 218 12.70 -17.50 -25.11
CA GLU A 218 11.76 -17.11 -26.17
C GLU A 218 12.50 -16.53 -27.37
N ALA A 219 13.42 -15.60 -27.14
CA ALA A 219 14.26 -15.05 -28.20
C ALA A 219 15.11 -16.13 -28.87
N ALA A 220 15.65 -17.10 -28.11
CA ALA A 220 16.39 -18.22 -28.68
C ALA A 220 15.52 -19.11 -29.57
N ALA A 221 14.29 -19.41 -29.14
CA ALA A 221 13.33 -20.22 -29.88
C ALA A 221 12.92 -19.55 -31.20
N GLU A 222 12.52 -18.29 -31.13
CA GLU A 222 12.11 -17.50 -32.28
C GLU A 222 13.28 -17.27 -33.24
N TYR A 223 14.48 -16.94 -32.74
CA TYR A 223 15.67 -16.84 -33.56
C TYR A 223 15.97 -18.16 -34.28
N ALA A 224 15.93 -19.31 -33.60
CA ALA A 224 16.20 -20.62 -34.19
C ALA A 224 15.19 -21.00 -35.30
N ALA A 225 13.95 -20.51 -35.20
CA ALA A 225 12.91 -20.69 -36.22
C ALA A 225 13.05 -19.73 -37.41
N LEU A 226 13.37 -18.45 -37.15
CA LEU A 226 13.39 -17.38 -38.15
C LEU A 226 14.72 -17.30 -38.93
N SER A 227 15.85 -17.56 -38.27
CA SER A 227 17.19 -17.38 -38.87
C SER A 227 17.59 -18.44 -39.89
N ARG A 228 16.97 -19.63 -39.81
CA ARG A 228 17.42 -20.87 -40.48
C ARG A 228 18.83 -21.33 -40.10
N ASP A 229 19.37 -20.86 -38.97
CA ASP A 229 20.65 -21.35 -38.45
C ASP A 229 20.46 -22.73 -37.79
N ASP A 230 20.75 -23.78 -38.54
CA ASP A 230 20.66 -25.17 -38.07
C ASP A 230 21.59 -25.43 -36.86
N ALA A 231 22.81 -24.88 -36.87
CA ALA A 231 23.77 -25.06 -35.78
C ALA A 231 23.32 -24.38 -34.47
N PHE A 232 22.60 -23.26 -34.56
CA PHE A 232 21.96 -22.65 -33.40
C PHE A 232 20.73 -23.41 -32.94
N ARG A 233 19.91 -23.93 -33.87
CA ARG A 233 18.79 -24.81 -33.54
C ARG A 233 19.27 -26.03 -32.76
N ASP A 234 20.36 -26.65 -33.19
CA ASP A 234 20.98 -27.78 -32.50
C ASP A 234 21.49 -27.40 -31.11
N ARG A 235 22.06 -26.20 -30.92
CA ARG A 235 22.44 -25.67 -29.58
C ARG A 235 21.22 -25.52 -28.64
N VAL A 236 20.09 -25.02 -29.15
CA VAL A 236 18.83 -24.89 -28.39
C VAL A 236 18.24 -26.26 -28.04
N VAL A 237 18.24 -27.21 -28.99
CA VAL A 237 17.77 -28.58 -28.76
C VAL A 237 18.68 -29.34 -27.78
N ALA A 238 19.99 -29.16 -27.85
CA ALA A 238 20.94 -29.71 -26.88
C ALA A 238 20.68 -29.16 -25.47
N LEU A 239 20.49 -27.84 -25.33
CA LEU A 239 20.11 -27.23 -24.05
C LEU A 239 18.80 -27.81 -23.51
N ALA A 240 17.78 -27.98 -24.36
CA ALA A 240 16.50 -28.57 -23.97
C ALA A 240 16.64 -30.01 -23.44
N ARG A 241 17.52 -30.84 -24.02
CA ARG A 241 17.84 -32.18 -23.53
C ARG A 241 18.54 -32.18 -22.17
N THR A 242 19.46 -31.24 -21.95
CA THR A 242 20.10 -31.04 -20.63
C THR A 242 19.07 -30.62 -19.58
N CYS A 243 18.22 -29.65 -19.90
CA CYS A 243 17.13 -29.18 -19.02
C CYS A 243 16.08 -30.28 -18.74
N ALA A 244 15.72 -31.09 -19.74
CA ALA A 244 14.83 -32.23 -19.57
C ALA A 244 15.39 -33.28 -18.59
N SER A 245 16.72 -33.38 -18.49
CA SER A 245 17.45 -34.31 -17.63
C SER A 245 17.82 -33.71 -16.25
N ALA A 246 17.43 -32.46 -15.97
CA ALA A 246 17.71 -31.80 -14.71
C ALA A 246 16.95 -32.44 -13.53
N GLU A 247 17.39 -32.18 -12.30
CA GLU A 247 16.71 -32.61 -11.07
C GLU A 247 15.30 -31.98 -10.95
N HIS A 248 15.15 -30.74 -11.43
CA HIS A 248 13.90 -29.98 -11.42
C HIS A 248 13.52 -29.54 -12.85
N PRO A 249 13.07 -30.45 -13.73
CA PRO A 249 12.76 -30.14 -15.12
C PRO A 249 11.54 -29.22 -15.27
N ARG A 250 10.75 -29.06 -14.20
CA ARG A 250 9.62 -28.11 -14.12
C ARG A 250 10.06 -26.66 -14.32
N ASP A 251 11.20 -26.29 -13.76
CA ASP A 251 11.73 -24.92 -13.80
C ASP A 251 12.22 -24.54 -15.22
N PHE A 252 12.34 -25.53 -16.10
CA PHE A 252 12.80 -25.39 -17.48
C PHE A 252 11.72 -25.76 -18.53
N LEU A 253 10.44 -25.80 -18.14
CA LEU A 253 9.34 -26.24 -19.01
C LEU A 253 9.33 -25.55 -20.39
N GLY A 254 9.53 -24.24 -20.45
CA GLY A 254 9.58 -23.49 -21.70
C GLY A 254 10.67 -23.97 -22.67
N ILE A 255 11.92 -24.13 -22.22
CA ILE A 255 13.01 -24.59 -23.09
C ILE A 255 12.85 -26.06 -23.50
N ILE A 256 12.28 -26.92 -22.65
CA ILE A 256 11.98 -28.32 -23.02
C ILE A 256 10.89 -28.35 -24.11
N ALA A 257 9.85 -27.54 -23.99
CA ALA A 257 8.81 -27.40 -25.02
C ALA A 257 9.36 -26.82 -26.34
N VAL A 258 10.24 -25.82 -26.27
CA VAL A 258 10.94 -25.25 -27.44
C VAL A 258 11.78 -26.31 -28.14
N GLY A 259 12.58 -27.09 -27.39
CA GLY A 259 13.37 -28.18 -27.95
C GLY A 259 12.49 -29.23 -28.63
N THR A 260 11.37 -29.60 -27.99
CA THR A 260 10.38 -30.53 -28.56
C THR A 260 9.84 -30.01 -29.90
N TRP A 261 9.43 -28.74 -29.96
CA TRP A 261 8.91 -28.11 -31.17
C TRP A 261 9.95 -28.05 -32.31
N LEU A 262 11.17 -27.64 -32.00
CA LEU A 262 12.25 -27.47 -32.99
C LEU A 262 12.80 -28.79 -33.55
N SER A 263 12.81 -29.86 -32.75
CA SER A 263 13.42 -31.16 -33.11
C SER A 263 12.43 -32.28 -33.40
N ARG A 264 11.18 -32.17 -32.93
CA ARG A 264 10.20 -33.27 -32.87
C ARG A 264 10.72 -34.51 -32.12
N ASP A 265 11.53 -34.28 -31.08
CA ASP A 265 12.09 -35.33 -30.23
C ASP A 265 11.01 -35.88 -29.27
N ASP A 266 10.60 -37.13 -29.49
CA ASP A 266 9.58 -37.82 -28.69
C ASP A 266 9.95 -37.91 -27.20
N ALA A 267 11.25 -37.97 -26.85
CA ALA A 267 11.68 -38.03 -25.46
C ALA A 267 11.50 -36.67 -24.76
N LEU A 268 11.74 -35.57 -25.47
CA LEU A 268 11.40 -34.23 -24.97
C LEU A 268 9.87 -34.07 -24.84
N SER A 269 9.10 -34.52 -25.83
CA SER A 269 7.62 -34.49 -25.79
C SER A 269 7.05 -35.25 -24.59
N ALA A 270 7.54 -36.47 -24.36
CA ALA A 270 7.17 -37.27 -23.19
C ALA A 270 7.53 -36.59 -21.86
N GLN A 271 8.67 -35.88 -21.80
CA GLN A 271 9.06 -35.12 -20.62
C GLN A 271 8.18 -33.88 -20.39
N VAL A 272 7.79 -33.14 -21.44
CA VAL A 272 6.82 -32.04 -21.35
C VAL A 272 5.49 -32.56 -20.82
N ALA A 273 4.96 -33.64 -21.40
CA ALA A 273 3.71 -34.26 -20.96
C ALA A 273 3.78 -34.74 -19.49
N LYS A 274 4.92 -35.30 -19.07
CA LYS A 274 5.17 -35.71 -17.68
C LYS A 274 5.20 -34.52 -16.72
N VAL A 275 5.88 -33.42 -17.08
CA VAL A 275 5.93 -32.19 -16.26
C VAL A 275 4.54 -31.55 -16.15
N LEU A 276 3.82 -31.41 -17.27
CA LEU A 276 2.45 -30.88 -17.29
C LEU A 276 1.50 -31.74 -16.46
N LYS A 277 1.54 -33.07 -16.61
CA LYS A 277 0.73 -33.99 -15.80
C LYS A 277 1.07 -33.87 -14.33
N LYS A 278 2.36 -33.80 -13.98
CA LYS A 278 2.82 -33.60 -12.60
C LYS A 278 2.26 -32.28 -12.04
N MET A 279 2.40 -31.16 -12.76
CA MET A 279 1.83 -29.86 -12.37
C MET A 279 0.31 -29.89 -12.19
N ALA A 280 -0.42 -30.61 -13.05
CA ALA A 280 -1.87 -30.76 -12.95
C ALA A 280 -2.33 -31.71 -11.81
N THR A 281 -1.42 -32.48 -11.21
CA THR A 281 -1.66 -33.28 -10.00
C THR A 281 -1.02 -32.68 -8.74
N GLU A 282 -0.10 -31.73 -8.91
CA GLU A 282 0.54 -30.91 -7.87
C GLU A 282 -0.18 -29.57 -7.67
N THR A 283 -1.36 -29.38 -8.28
CA THR A 283 -2.31 -28.40 -7.76
C THR A 283 -2.79 -28.92 -6.40
N ASP A 284 -2.06 -28.50 -5.36
CA ASP A 284 -2.68 -28.17 -4.07
C ASP A 284 -4.05 -27.55 -4.35
N GLU A 285 -5.05 -27.98 -3.58
CA GLU A 285 -6.43 -27.48 -3.57
C GLU A 285 -6.54 -26.07 -4.17
N GLY A 286 -7.37 -25.92 -5.22
CA GLY A 286 -7.64 -24.60 -5.81
C GLY A 286 -8.06 -23.61 -4.73
N LEU A 287 -8.01 -22.31 -5.01
CA LEU A 287 -8.46 -21.32 -4.02
C LEU A 287 -9.91 -21.60 -3.60
N GLU A 288 -10.70 -22.09 -4.55
CA GLU A 288 -12.06 -22.61 -4.42
C GLU A 288 -12.20 -23.91 -3.60
N ASP A 289 -11.19 -24.77 -3.58
CA ASP A 289 -11.19 -26.08 -2.89
C ASP A 289 -10.62 -25.98 -1.46
N GLN A 290 -9.74 -25.01 -1.20
CA GLN A 290 -9.19 -24.78 0.13
C GLN A 290 -10.27 -24.28 1.10
N PRO A 291 -10.20 -24.64 2.40
CA PRO A 291 -11.03 -24.00 3.42
C PRO A 291 -10.89 -22.47 3.37
N ALA A 292 -11.98 -21.74 3.63
CA ALA A 292 -11.97 -20.28 3.60
C ALA A 292 -10.88 -19.66 4.51
N ALA A 293 -10.57 -20.29 5.65
CA ALA A 293 -9.50 -19.89 6.57
C ALA A 293 -8.07 -19.97 5.99
N SER A 294 -7.91 -20.59 4.81
CA SER A 294 -6.68 -20.70 4.02
C SER A 294 -6.73 -19.82 2.76
N TRP A 295 -7.70 -18.92 2.65
CA TRP A 295 -7.79 -17.97 1.52
C TRP A 295 -6.95 -16.71 1.76
N PRO A 296 -6.65 -15.92 0.70
CA PRO A 296 -6.08 -14.59 0.82
C PRO A 296 -6.86 -13.72 1.79
N GLY A 297 -6.17 -13.21 2.82
CA GLY A 297 -6.79 -12.44 3.90
C GLY A 297 -6.91 -13.21 5.23
N HIS A 298 -6.20 -14.33 5.38
CA HIS A 298 -6.05 -14.99 6.67
C HIS A 298 -4.59 -14.98 7.18
N GLY A 299 -4.41 -14.67 8.46
CA GLY A 299 -3.11 -14.67 9.13
C GLY A 299 -2.50 -16.07 9.18
N GLY A 300 -1.57 -16.32 8.27
CA GLY A 300 -0.99 -17.66 8.02
C GLY A 300 -0.98 -18.04 6.54
N TRP A 301 -1.74 -17.34 5.69
CA TRP A 301 -1.73 -17.55 4.25
C TRP A 301 -0.36 -17.23 3.65
N LYS A 302 0.31 -18.25 3.10
CA LYS A 302 1.32 -18.03 2.07
C LYS A 302 0.57 -17.74 0.78
N THR A 303 0.65 -16.50 0.30
CA THR A 303 0.32 -16.15 -1.07
C THR A 303 0.93 -17.20 -2.00
N PRO A 304 0.15 -18.00 -2.76
CA PRO A 304 0.68 -18.84 -3.81
C PRO A 304 1.51 -17.92 -4.67
N ALA A 305 2.83 -18.14 -4.68
CA ALA A 305 3.72 -17.27 -5.42
C ALA A 305 3.27 -17.34 -6.88
N PHE A 306 2.71 -16.23 -7.39
CA PHE A 306 2.25 -16.15 -8.76
C PHE A 306 3.49 -16.15 -9.65
N ASN A 307 4.02 -17.34 -9.89
CA ASN A 307 5.18 -17.56 -10.71
C ASN A 307 4.72 -17.40 -12.17
N ALA A 308 4.77 -16.15 -12.64
CA ALA A 308 4.39 -15.80 -13.99
C ALA A 308 5.21 -16.57 -15.04
N ASN A 309 6.41 -17.06 -14.70
CA ASN A 309 7.22 -17.90 -15.59
C ASN A 309 6.52 -19.25 -15.85
N HIS A 310 6.01 -19.91 -14.80
CA HIS A 310 5.18 -21.11 -14.97
C HIS A 310 3.91 -20.82 -15.78
N SER A 311 3.20 -19.73 -15.48
CA SER A 311 1.94 -19.38 -16.16
C SER A 311 2.12 -19.01 -17.64
N ARG A 312 3.28 -18.48 -18.00
CA ARG A 312 3.68 -18.11 -19.36
C ARG A 312 4.05 -19.30 -20.24
N ASP A 313 4.79 -20.27 -19.70
CA ASP A 313 5.27 -21.42 -20.47
C ASP A 313 4.20 -22.50 -20.65
N LEU A 314 3.23 -22.58 -19.73
CA LEU A 314 2.17 -23.59 -19.74
C LEU A 314 1.39 -23.65 -21.07
N PRO A 315 0.89 -22.54 -21.67
CA PRO A 315 0.11 -22.59 -22.91
C PRO A 315 0.93 -23.12 -24.10
N PHE A 316 2.20 -22.72 -24.21
CA PHE A 316 3.08 -23.19 -25.28
C PHE A 316 3.44 -24.66 -25.08
N ALA A 317 3.81 -25.06 -23.86
CA ALA A 317 4.08 -26.46 -23.53
C ALA A 317 2.88 -27.37 -23.81
N MET A 318 1.67 -26.96 -23.44
CA MET A 318 0.43 -27.67 -23.76
C MET A 318 0.21 -27.78 -25.27
N ALA A 319 0.42 -26.69 -26.03
CA ALA A 319 0.25 -26.67 -27.49
C ALA A 319 1.25 -27.56 -28.26
N VAL A 320 2.40 -27.87 -27.66
CA VAL A 320 3.42 -28.74 -28.27
C VAL A 320 3.15 -30.23 -28.03
N VAL A 321 2.43 -30.60 -26.95
CA VAL A 321 2.05 -32.00 -26.66
C VAL A 321 0.60 -32.36 -26.95
N THR A 322 -0.26 -31.39 -27.27
CA THR A 322 -1.63 -31.67 -27.75
C THR A 322 -1.59 -32.01 -29.23
N ASP A 323 -2.15 -33.17 -29.58
CA ASP A 323 -2.20 -33.62 -30.98
C ASP A 323 -3.03 -32.64 -31.82
N GLN A 324 -2.38 -32.02 -32.80
CA GLN A 324 -2.99 -31.04 -33.70
C GLN A 324 -4.05 -31.63 -34.64
N SER A 325 -4.22 -32.96 -34.66
CA SER A 325 -5.28 -33.64 -35.39
C SER A 325 -6.69 -33.34 -34.84
N ASN A 326 -6.83 -33.12 -33.53
CA ASN A 326 -8.11 -32.82 -32.87
C ASN A 326 -8.40 -31.32 -32.81
N ARG A 327 -8.81 -30.74 -33.95
CA ARG A 327 -9.19 -29.32 -34.04
C ARG A 327 -10.69 -29.08 -33.80
N LEU A 328 -10.96 -28.16 -32.88
CA LEU A 328 -12.11 -27.23 -32.89
C LEU A 328 -13.50 -27.74 -32.47
N ASP A 329 -13.61 -28.43 -31.32
CA ASP A 329 -14.77 -28.24 -30.43
C ASP A 329 -14.38 -27.24 -29.34
N TRP A 330 -14.73 -25.96 -29.53
CA TRP A 330 -14.54 -24.94 -28.49
C TRP A 330 -15.50 -25.23 -27.32
N PRO A 331 -15.02 -25.32 -26.06
CA PRO A 331 -15.92 -25.46 -24.92
C PRO A 331 -16.84 -24.25 -24.83
N ALA A 332 -18.13 -24.50 -24.62
CA ALA A 332 -19.12 -23.44 -24.47
C ALA A 332 -18.72 -22.50 -23.30
N PRO A 333 -18.99 -21.18 -23.39
CA PRO A 333 -18.63 -20.25 -22.33
C PRO A 333 -19.25 -20.67 -21.00
N ILE A 334 -18.40 -20.94 -19.99
CA ILE A 334 -18.86 -21.28 -18.65
C ILE A 334 -19.53 -20.03 -18.06
N ALA A 335 -20.85 -20.07 -17.95
CA ALA A 335 -21.64 -19.04 -17.29
C ALA A 335 -21.37 -19.08 -15.78
N ALA A 336 -20.38 -18.31 -15.33
CA ALA A 336 -19.99 -18.23 -13.93
C ALA A 336 -21.07 -17.56 -13.07
N THR A 337 -22.01 -18.36 -12.56
CA THR A 337 -22.94 -17.97 -11.51
C THR A 337 -22.18 -17.74 -10.20
N ARG A 338 -21.70 -16.51 -9.98
CA ARG A 338 -21.06 -16.13 -8.72
C ARG A 338 -22.08 -16.15 -7.58
N THR A 339 -21.86 -17.01 -6.60
CA THR A 339 -22.35 -16.80 -5.23
C THR A 339 -21.64 -15.57 -4.64
N ILE A 340 -22.39 -14.79 -3.85
CA ILE A 340 -21.84 -13.68 -3.07
C ILE A 340 -21.06 -14.30 -1.89
N PRO A 341 -19.84 -13.84 -1.56
CA PRO A 341 -19.07 -14.40 -0.46
C PRO A 341 -19.76 -14.21 0.91
N ALA A 342 -19.43 -15.09 1.86
CA ALA A 342 -19.83 -14.89 3.25
C ALA A 342 -19.03 -13.76 3.92
N ASP A 343 -19.65 -13.05 4.86
CA ASP A 343 -19.03 -11.94 5.60
C ASP A 343 -17.77 -12.37 6.37
N ALA A 344 -16.78 -11.47 6.46
CA ALA A 344 -15.54 -11.72 7.18
C ALA A 344 -15.75 -11.87 8.71
N PRO A 345 -14.94 -12.67 9.43
CA PRO A 345 -15.07 -12.84 10.88
C PRO A 345 -14.81 -11.53 11.67
N ARG A 346 -15.85 -11.02 12.33
CA ARG A 346 -15.86 -9.73 13.07
C ARG A 346 -14.90 -9.62 14.28
N THR A 347 -13.99 -10.56 14.50
CA THR A 347 -13.24 -10.72 15.76
C THR A 347 -11.76 -10.39 15.68
N TRP A 348 -11.14 -10.38 14.50
CA TRP A 348 -9.69 -10.13 14.35
C TRP A 348 -9.31 -8.65 14.32
N TYR A 349 -10.24 -7.77 13.96
CA TYR A 349 -10.01 -6.34 13.91
C TYR A 349 -10.98 -5.60 14.84
N ARG A 350 -10.54 -5.31 16.07
CA ARG A 350 -11.22 -4.38 16.99
C ARG A 350 -10.46 -3.05 17.01
N PRO A 351 -10.82 -2.07 16.15
CA PRO A 351 -10.31 -0.71 16.32
C PRO A 351 -10.77 -0.18 17.68
N GLY A 352 -9.87 0.49 18.40
CA GLY A 352 -10.27 1.26 19.59
C GLY A 352 -11.22 2.38 19.21
N GLY A 353 -11.99 2.88 20.18
CA GLY A 353 -13.00 3.91 19.96
C GLY A 353 -14.29 3.43 19.30
N ALA A 354 -14.60 2.13 19.36
CA ALA A 354 -15.90 1.61 18.95
C ALA A 354 -17.02 2.19 19.82
N GLN A 355 -18.13 2.68 19.24
CA GLN A 355 -19.27 3.17 20.03
C GLN A 355 -19.98 1.99 20.72
N THR A 356 -19.98 1.99 22.05
CA THR A 356 -20.61 0.96 22.87
C THR A 356 -22.12 1.18 22.98
N ALA A 357 -22.88 0.14 23.34
CA ALA A 357 -24.34 0.25 23.50
C ALA A 357 -24.78 1.15 24.66
N ALA A 358 -23.88 1.44 25.62
CA ALA A 358 -24.12 2.37 26.73
C ALA A 358 -23.90 3.84 26.33
N GLU A 359 -23.24 4.11 25.20
CA GLU A 359 -22.95 5.46 24.72
C GLU A 359 -24.07 5.98 23.83
N THR A 360 -25.06 6.60 24.48
CA THR A 360 -26.19 7.25 23.82
C THR A 360 -25.89 8.72 23.50
N VAL A 361 -26.47 9.21 22.40
CA VAL A 361 -26.50 10.64 22.08
C VAL A 361 -27.87 11.19 22.53
N PRO A 362 -27.94 12.26 23.34
CA PRO A 362 -29.21 12.86 23.72
C PRO A 362 -29.99 13.40 22.52
N THR A 363 -31.31 13.43 22.60
CA THR A 363 -32.15 14.09 21.59
C THR A 363 -32.01 15.61 21.66
N ALA A 364 -32.27 16.30 20.54
CA ALA A 364 -32.23 17.76 20.51
C ALA A 364 -33.13 18.40 21.59
N SER A 365 -34.35 17.88 21.76
CA SER A 365 -35.28 18.35 22.80
C SER A 365 -34.76 18.16 24.24
N ALA A 366 -33.97 17.12 24.51
CA ALA A 366 -33.36 16.92 25.82
C ALA A 366 -32.27 17.97 26.11
N LEU A 367 -31.39 18.24 25.13
CA LEU A 367 -30.36 19.28 25.27
C LEU A 367 -30.95 20.69 25.34
N PHE A 368 -32.06 20.97 24.66
CA PHE A 368 -32.76 22.26 24.77
C PHE A 368 -33.57 22.46 26.06
N ALA A 369 -33.73 21.44 26.91
CA ALA A 369 -34.37 21.56 28.22
C ALA A 369 -33.39 22.02 29.32
N ASP A 370 -32.09 21.84 29.09
CA ASP A 370 -31.02 22.07 30.05
C ASP A 370 -30.26 23.35 29.66
N THR A 371 -30.75 24.53 30.07
CA THR A 371 -30.27 25.82 29.53
C THR A 371 -30.23 26.98 30.55
N SER A 372 -30.06 26.70 31.84
CA SER A 372 -30.24 27.70 32.92
C SER A 372 -28.98 28.41 33.42
N ALA A 373 -27.79 28.05 32.94
CA ALA A 373 -26.51 28.51 33.50
C ALA A 373 -25.78 29.56 32.63
N THR A 374 -25.11 30.49 33.29
CA THR A 374 -24.21 31.51 32.70
C THR A 374 -23.01 31.76 33.61
N GLY A 375 -21.81 31.91 33.05
CA GLY A 375 -20.60 32.31 33.79
C GLY A 375 -19.28 31.68 33.32
N GLY A 376 -19.32 30.81 32.29
CA GLY A 376 -18.17 29.99 31.89
C GLY A 376 -17.77 28.95 32.93
N THR A 377 -16.79 28.12 32.59
CA THR A 377 -16.11 27.17 33.50
C THR A 377 -14.84 26.61 32.85
N GLU A 378 -13.91 26.11 33.66
CA GLU A 378 -12.78 25.31 33.18
C GLU A 378 -13.01 23.82 33.51
N ILE A 379 -12.76 22.95 32.53
CA ILE A 379 -12.87 21.49 32.65
C ILE A 379 -11.48 20.89 32.48
N THR A 380 -10.88 20.46 33.59
CA THR A 380 -9.60 19.73 33.57
C THR A 380 -9.82 18.24 33.32
N ILE A 381 -9.08 17.66 32.37
CA ILE A 381 -9.15 16.26 31.93
C ILE A 381 -7.72 15.75 31.67
N GLY A 382 -7.20 14.93 32.59
CA GLY A 382 -5.76 14.66 32.61
C GLY A 382 -4.96 15.96 32.71
N ASP A 383 -3.94 16.10 31.86
CA ASP A 383 -3.11 17.31 31.76
C ASP A 383 -3.74 18.43 30.90
N ALA A 384 -4.93 18.20 30.32
CA ALA A 384 -5.62 19.17 29.49
C ALA A 384 -6.61 20.02 30.30
N VAL A 385 -6.47 21.35 30.23
CA VAL A 385 -7.43 22.32 30.79
C VAL A 385 -8.21 22.96 29.65
N TRP A 386 -9.50 22.64 29.57
CA TRP A 386 -10.43 23.17 28.57
C TRP A 386 -11.22 24.34 29.16
N ARG A 387 -11.08 25.53 28.58
CA ARG A 387 -11.88 26.70 28.98
C ARG A 387 -13.11 26.82 28.10
N VAL A 388 -14.27 26.81 28.74
CA VAL A 388 -15.59 27.01 28.15
C VAL A 388 -16.15 28.32 28.69
N GLY A 389 -16.66 29.21 27.85
CA GLY A 389 -16.92 30.59 28.28
C GLY A 389 -17.87 31.35 27.38
N ASP A 390 -17.39 32.49 26.88
CA ASP A 390 -18.12 33.31 25.92
C ASP A 390 -18.24 32.61 24.55
N HIS A 391 -17.45 31.56 24.33
CA HIS A 391 -17.49 30.68 23.17
C HIS A 391 -17.60 29.21 23.62
N LEU A 392 -18.00 28.34 22.68
CA LEU A 392 -18.20 26.91 22.88
C LEU A 392 -17.02 26.23 23.59
N ILE A 393 -15.79 26.49 23.10
CA ILE A 393 -14.52 26.21 23.77
C ILE A 393 -13.58 27.36 23.36
N ASP A 394 -13.23 28.23 24.31
CA ASP A 394 -12.42 29.45 24.08
C ASP A 394 -10.95 29.09 23.80
N ARG A 395 -10.43 28.15 24.58
CA ARG A 395 -9.01 27.83 24.71
C ARG A 395 -8.87 26.44 25.31
N VAL A 396 -7.81 25.75 24.92
CA VAL A 396 -7.31 24.59 25.65
C VAL A 396 -5.81 24.72 25.87
N VAL A 397 -5.32 24.15 26.97
CA VAL A 397 -3.89 24.00 27.26
C VAL A 397 -3.66 22.55 27.64
N ALA A 398 -2.73 21.85 26.99
CA ALA A 398 -2.37 20.47 27.31
C ALA A 398 -0.85 20.31 27.12
N HIS A 399 -0.15 19.71 28.10
CA HIS A 399 1.31 19.53 28.07
C HIS A 399 2.11 20.83 27.76
N GLY A 400 1.57 21.99 28.13
CA GLY A 400 2.11 23.32 27.83
C GLY A 400 1.76 23.86 26.43
N ALA A 401 1.25 23.03 25.51
CA ALA A 401 0.80 23.44 24.18
C ALA A 401 -0.55 24.18 24.25
N LYS A 402 -0.80 25.01 23.23
CA LYS A 402 -2.10 25.67 22.99
C LYS A 402 -2.59 25.25 21.59
N PRO A 403 -3.18 24.06 21.44
CA PRO A 403 -3.42 23.48 20.12
C PRO A 403 -4.55 24.15 19.32
N LEU A 404 -5.31 25.09 19.90
CA LEU A 404 -6.38 25.82 19.21
C LEU A 404 -5.91 27.19 18.71
N ALA A 405 -6.08 27.45 17.41
CA ALA A 405 -5.80 28.73 16.76
C ALA A 405 -6.91 29.76 16.98
N ALA A 406 -8.14 29.29 17.16
CA ALA A 406 -9.33 30.08 17.44
C ALA A 406 -10.38 29.20 18.17
N PRO A 407 -11.45 29.77 18.75
CA PRO A 407 -12.49 29.02 19.43
C PRO A 407 -13.14 27.97 18.52
N ILE A 408 -13.60 26.87 19.11
CA ILE A 408 -14.37 25.85 18.39
C ILE A 408 -15.74 26.43 18.03
N VAL A 409 -16.19 26.25 16.80
CA VAL A 409 -17.47 26.82 16.31
C VAL A 409 -18.41 25.74 15.78
N ALA A 410 -19.70 25.90 16.07
CA ALA A 410 -20.76 25.08 15.48
C ALA A 410 -21.29 25.72 14.19
N TYR A 411 -21.77 24.90 13.25
CA TYR A 411 -22.35 25.41 12.01
C TYR A 411 -23.45 24.49 11.46
N VAL A 412 -24.36 25.07 10.69
CA VAL A 412 -25.45 24.39 9.98
C VAL A 412 -25.56 24.95 8.56
N ALA A 413 -25.42 24.09 7.55
CA ALA A 413 -25.64 24.43 6.15
C ALA A 413 -27.04 24.00 5.70
N TYR A 414 -27.66 24.81 4.83
CA TYR A 414 -29.02 24.66 4.34
C TYR A 414 -29.06 24.38 2.84
N ALA A 415 -29.95 23.49 2.43
CA ALA A 415 -30.30 23.23 1.04
C ALA A 415 -31.66 23.86 0.73
N ALA A 416 -31.86 24.27 -0.54
CA ALA A 416 -33.16 24.73 -1.01
C ALA A 416 -34.15 23.56 -1.15
N ALA A 417 -35.45 23.79 -0.96
CA ALA A 417 -36.50 22.77 -1.10
C ALA A 417 -36.39 21.92 -2.38
N THR A 418 -36.04 22.53 -3.51
CA THR A 418 -35.97 21.90 -4.84
C THR A 418 -34.62 21.25 -5.16
N ALA A 419 -33.64 21.30 -4.26
CA ALA A 419 -32.34 20.67 -4.46
C ALA A 419 -32.46 19.14 -4.37
N VAL A 420 -32.41 18.48 -5.54
CA VAL A 420 -32.23 17.02 -5.67
C VAL A 420 -30.78 16.62 -5.36
N ASP A 421 -29.84 17.55 -5.55
CA ASP A 421 -28.40 17.39 -5.38
C ASP A 421 -27.89 18.08 -4.09
N THR A 422 -26.63 17.86 -3.72
CA THR A 422 -26.01 18.38 -2.48
C THR A 422 -25.68 19.88 -2.51
N THR A 423 -26.18 20.62 -3.51
CA THR A 423 -25.88 22.04 -3.72
C THR A 423 -26.35 22.91 -2.55
N VAL A 424 -25.39 23.49 -1.83
CA VAL A 424 -25.64 24.31 -0.63
C VAL A 424 -26.20 25.68 -1.04
N ALA A 425 -27.40 26.01 -0.57
CA ALA A 425 -28.04 27.28 -0.87
C ALA A 425 -27.65 28.41 0.11
N LYS A 426 -27.35 28.06 1.36
CA LYS A 426 -26.94 29.00 2.42
C LYS A 426 -26.18 28.26 3.52
N VAL A 427 -25.21 28.91 4.17
CA VAL A 427 -24.57 28.40 5.40
C VAL A 427 -24.86 29.37 6.54
N ALA A 428 -25.33 28.87 7.69
CA ALA A 428 -25.31 29.60 8.95
C ALA A 428 -24.17 29.05 9.81
N VAL A 429 -23.18 29.90 10.08
CA VAL A 429 -22.16 29.64 11.10
C VAL A 429 -22.68 30.22 12.41
N VAL A 430 -22.61 29.43 13.49
CA VAL A 430 -22.98 29.88 14.83
C VAL A 430 -21.72 30.41 15.48
N GLU A 431 -21.43 31.67 15.15
CA GLU A 431 -20.17 32.32 15.50
C GLU A 431 -20.02 32.56 17.00
N ALA A 432 -18.76 32.76 17.39
CA ALA A 432 -18.26 32.75 18.74
C ALA A 432 -19.06 33.67 19.70
N ALA A 433 -19.46 34.87 19.27
CA ALA A 433 -20.11 35.89 20.09
C ALA A 433 -21.58 35.60 20.51
N SER A 434 -22.09 34.40 20.27
CA SER A 434 -23.52 34.06 20.50
C SER A 434 -23.78 33.12 21.68
N TRP A 435 -22.75 32.56 22.31
CA TRP A 435 -22.91 31.55 23.37
C TRP A 435 -23.16 32.15 24.75
N ARG A 436 -24.07 31.53 25.50
CA ARG A 436 -24.32 31.72 26.93
C ARG A 436 -24.09 30.39 27.61
N ILE A 437 -22.96 30.22 28.30
CA ILE A 437 -22.55 28.95 28.92
C ILE A 437 -22.28 29.16 30.41
N GLY A 438 -22.63 28.17 31.24
CA GLY A 438 -22.26 28.13 32.66
C GLY A 438 -22.16 26.70 33.19
N ALA A 439 -21.62 26.54 34.40
CA ALA A 439 -21.48 25.24 35.04
C ALA A 439 -22.81 24.71 35.62
N VAL A 440 -23.06 23.42 35.44
CA VAL A 440 -24.14 22.64 36.05
C VAL A 440 -23.57 21.29 36.49
N GLY A 441 -23.22 21.17 37.77
CA GLY A 441 -22.48 20.02 38.27
C GLY A 441 -21.10 19.89 37.60
N ASP A 442 -20.77 18.69 37.12
CA ASP A 442 -19.52 18.38 36.39
C ASP A 442 -19.57 18.74 34.89
N ALA A 443 -20.62 19.42 34.42
CA ALA A 443 -20.80 19.81 33.02
C ALA A 443 -20.82 21.35 32.84
N ALA A 444 -20.32 21.81 31.69
CA ALA A 444 -20.63 23.13 31.15
C ALA A 444 -21.84 23.00 30.22
N ILE A 445 -22.85 23.84 30.41
CA ILE A 445 -24.11 23.77 29.67
C ILE A 445 -24.42 25.15 29.10
N GLY A 446 -24.76 25.22 27.83
CA GLY A 446 -24.93 26.50 27.17
C GLY A 446 -25.80 26.50 25.93
N VAL A 447 -26.22 27.70 25.53
CA VAL A 447 -27.07 27.95 24.37
C VAL A 447 -26.57 29.12 23.54
N ALA A 448 -26.78 29.03 22.24
CA ALA A 448 -26.48 30.10 21.29
C ALA A 448 -27.62 30.31 20.29
N ASP A 449 -27.76 31.54 19.80
CA ASP A 449 -28.74 31.91 18.79
C ASP A 449 -28.05 32.73 17.68
N ALA A 450 -28.00 32.22 16.46
CA ALA A 450 -27.32 32.89 15.33
C ALA A 450 -28.10 32.71 14.01
N ALA A 451 -28.41 33.82 13.34
CA ALA A 451 -29.19 33.86 12.08
C ALA A 451 -30.52 33.07 12.14
N GLY A 452 -31.17 33.03 13.31
CA GLY A 452 -32.39 32.26 13.57
C GLY A 452 -32.18 30.76 13.84
N THR A 453 -30.93 30.29 13.81
CA THR A 453 -30.52 28.94 14.24
C THR A 453 -30.27 28.99 15.74
N ARG A 454 -30.90 28.09 16.51
CA ARG A 454 -30.63 27.94 17.95
C ARG A 454 -29.80 26.68 18.19
N CYS A 455 -28.77 26.79 19.02
CA CYS A 455 -27.92 25.68 19.43
C CYS A 455 -27.95 25.50 20.95
N ALA A 456 -27.76 24.25 21.40
CA ALA A 456 -27.52 23.90 22.79
C ALA A 456 -26.33 22.95 22.87
N VAL A 457 -25.52 23.08 23.90
CA VAL A 457 -24.36 22.21 24.17
C VAL A 457 -24.36 21.74 25.61
N ARG A 458 -23.89 20.51 25.82
CA ARG A 458 -23.42 20.00 27.10
C ARG A 458 -21.99 19.46 26.93
N VAL A 459 -21.05 20.01 27.69
CA VAL A 459 -19.62 19.67 27.65
C VAL A 459 -19.20 19.11 29.01
N PHE A 460 -18.63 17.91 29.07
CA PHE A 460 -18.28 17.25 30.34
C PHE A 460 -17.15 16.23 30.18
N ARG A 461 -16.71 15.66 31.30
CA ARG A 461 -15.68 14.62 31.34
C ARG A 461 -16.25 13.27 30.90
N GLY A 462 -15.62 12.64 29.90
CA GLY A 462 -15.90 11.29 29.46
C GLY A 462 -14.66 10.38 29.52
N SER A 463 -14.81 9.14 29.06
CA SER A 463 -13.67 8.29 28.70
C SER A 463 -14.00 7.39 27.52
N VAL A 464 -12.98 7.04 26.75
CA VAL A 464 -13.07 6.14 25.59
C VAL A 464 -12.01 5.05 25.75
N ASP A 465 -12.42 3.79 25.81
CA ASP A 465 -11.53 2.64 26.07
C ASP A 465 -10.60 2.80 27.30
N GLY A 466 -11.02 3.58 28.29
CA GLY A 466 -10.26 3.92 29.50
C GLY A 466 -9.41 5.20 29.38
N VAL A 467 -9.33 5.83 28.21
CA VAL A 467 -8.63 7.11 28.02
C VAL A 467 -9.55 8.28 28.35
N PRO A 468 -9.13 9.24 29.21
CA PRO A 468 -9.91 10.44 29.50
C PRO A 468 -10.23 11.27 28.24
N SER A 469 -11.46 11.76 28.11
CA SER A 469 -11.91 12.55 26.96
C SER A 469 -12.78 13.74 27.38
N LEU A 470 -12.75 14.84 26.61
CA LEU A 470 -13.81 15.84 26.69
C LEU A 470 -14.97 15.37 25.81
N ARG A 471 -16.12 15.07 26.42
CA ARG A 471 -17.35 14.77 25.69
C ARG A 471 -18.12 16.05 25.45
N LEU A 472 -18.44 16.33 24.19
CA LEU A 472 -19.28 17.44 23.76
C LEU A 472 -20.50 16.88 23.05
N GLU A 473 -21.67 17.09 23.65
CA GLU A 473 -22.98 16.80 23.08
C GLU A 473 -23.60 18.10 22.59
N ILE A 474 -24.10 18.14 21.36
CA ILE A 474 -24.61 19.36 20.74
C ILE A 474 -25.93 19.09 20.00
N ALA A 475 -26.85 20.04 20.12
CA ALA A 475 -28.08 20.11 19.37
C ALA A 475 -28.18 21.41 18.58
N CYS A 476 -28.76 21.34 17.39
CA CYS A 476 -29.07 22.48 16.53
C CYS A 476 -30.54 22.43 16.09
N ARG A 477 -31.25 23.55 16.22
CA ARG A 477 -32.57 23.77 15.64
C ARG A 477 -32.47 24.91 14.62
N PRO A 478 -32.55 24.61 13.31
CA PRO A 478 -32.61 25.62 12.26
C PRO A 478 -33.74 26.65 12.44
N PRO A 479 -33.68 27.81 11.77
CA PRO A 479 -34.83 28.69 11.67
C PRO A 479 -35.99 27.97 10.98
N ALA A 480 -37.23 28.31 11.36
CA ALA A 480 -38.44 27.73 10.78
C ALA A 480 -38.63 28.00 9.27
N THR A 481 -37.79 28.86 8.68
CA THR A 481 -37.73 29.18 7.25
C THR A 481 -36.71 28.34 6.46
N ALA A 482 -35.98 27.43 7.11
CA ALA A 482 -35.09 26.49 6.42
C ALA A 482 -35.87 25.26 5.94
N ASP A 483 -35.73 24.89 4.67
CA ASP A 483 -36.40 23.70 4.12
C ASP A 483 -35.72 22.40 4.59
N ARG A 484 -34.40 22.33 4.43
CA ARG A 484 -33.58 21.12 4.62
C ARG A 484 -32.18 21.46 5.14
N ILE A 485 -31.60 20.59 5.95
CA ILE A 485 -30.20 20.70 6.42
C ILE A 485 -29.31 19.94 5.42
N ALA A 486 -28.39 20.65 4.76
CA ALA A 486 -27.45 20.07 3.81
C ALA A 486 -26.33 19.28 4.51
N HIS A 487 -25.73 19.87 5.54
CA HIS A 487 -24.74 19.28 6.43
C HIS A 487 -24.59 20.16 7.67
N TRP A 488 -24.10 19.61 8.78
CA TRP A 488 -23.91 20.37 10.02
C TRP A 488 -22.84 19.70 10.89
N GLY A 489 -22.23 20.49 11.76
CA GLY A 489 -20.99 20.05 12.39
C GLY A 489 -20.32 21.05 13.33
N LEU A 490 -19.08 20.72 13.68
CA LEU A 490 -18.14 21.57 14.40
C LEU A 490 -16.91 21.83 13.54
N ARG A 491 -16.30 23.00 13.70
CA ARG A 491 -14.93 23.27 13.21
C ARG A 491 -14.03 23.53 14.39
N ILE A 492 -12.91 22.82 14.42
CA ILE A 492 -11.84 22.96 15.40
C ILE A 492 -10.64 23.58 14.65
N PRO A 493 -10.36 24.89 14.84
CA PRO A 493 -9.21 25.53 14.25
C PRO A 493 -7.96 25.15 15.07
N CYS A 494 -7.09 24.31 14.53
CA CYS A 494 -5.86 23.87 15.20
C CYS A 494 -4.66 24.76 14.84
N ILE A 495 -3.73 24.97 15.77
CA ILE A 495 -2.40 25.54 15.46
C ILE A 495 -1.52 24.45 14.88
N ILE A 496 -1.49 24.36 13.55
CA ILE A 496 -0.56 23.51 12.82
C ILE A 496 0.77 24.26 12.60
N GLY A 497 1.88 23.62 12.91
CA GLY A 497 3.23 24.14 12.74
C GLY A 497 3.59 24.45 11.28
N PRO A 498 4.61 25.30 11.05
CA PRO A 498 5.03 25.69 9.71
C PRO A 498 5.65 24.54 8.90
N ASP A 499 6.11 23.47 9.58
CA ASP A 499 6.61 22.27 8.93
C ASP A 499 5.49 21.24 8.72
N ALA A 500 4.86 21.31 7.55
CA ALA A 500 3.82 20.37 7.12
C ALA A 500 4.31 18.90 7.03
N HIS A 501 5.61 18.62 7.09
CA HIS A 501 6.14 17.25 7.12
C HIS A 501 6.07 16.63 8.53
N ALA A 502 6.04 17.45 9.57
CA ALA A 502 5.93 17.01 10.96
C ALA A 502 4.47 16.80 11.43
N VAL A 503 3.50 16.96 10.53
CA VAL A 503 2.06 16.84 10.79
C VAL A 503 1.55 15.49 10.31
N GLN A 504 1.05 14.68 11.24
CA GLN A 504 0.57 13.32 11.00
C GLN A 504 -0.95 13.27 11.13
N THR A 505 -1.60 12.44 10.31
CA THR A 505 -3.04 12.19 10.43
C THR A 505 -3.34 10.69 10.45
N THR A 506 -3.84 10.20 11.58
CA THR A 506 -4.10 8.76 11.80
C THR A 506 -5.60 8.50 11.92
N ALA A 507 -6.04 7.34 11.47
CA ALA A 507 -7.40 6.85 11.61
C ALA A 507 -7.35 5.36 12.00
N PRO A 508 -8.45 4.76 12.50
CA PRO A 508 -8.49 3.33 12.82
C PRO A 508 -8.10 2.52 11.58
N GLY A 509 -7.14 1.61 11.76
CA GLY A 509 -6.52 0.81 10.68
C GLY A 509 -5.07 1.19 10.42
N ARG A 510 -4.72 2.48 10.56
CA ARG A 510 -3.45 3.00 10.02
C ARG A 510 -2.24 3.06 10.95
N PHE A 511 -2.41 2.96 12.27
CA PHE A 511 -1.30 3.27 13.20
C PHE A 511 -0.04 2.40 13.01
N ARG A 512 -0.18 1.17 12.50
CA ARG A 512 0.96 0.29 12.15
C ARG A 512 1.69 0.66 10.85
N LEU A 513 1.10 1.50 9.99
CA LEU A 513 1.52 1.64 8.60
C LEU A 513 2.32 2.92 8.32
N GLU A 514 1.96 4.06 8.94
CA GLU A 514 2.63 5.32 8.65
C GLU A 514 4.05 5.39 9.25
N ARG A 515 4.32 4.63 10.33
CA ARG A 515 5.65 4.50 10.95
C ARG A 515 6.64 3.59 10.22
N CYS A 516 6.23 2.82 9.21
CA CYS A 516 7.18 2.09 8.35
C CYS A 516 8.00 3.02 7.41
N ARG A 517 7.82 4.33 7.54
CA ARG A 517 8.59 5.39 6.87
C ARG A 517 9.37 6.20 7.91
N LEU A 518 10.26 5.57 8.68
CA LEU A 518 11.07 6.26 9.70
C LEU A 518 11.88 7.41 9.06
N ASP A 519 12.47 7.16 7.88
CA ASP A 519 13.11 8.14 7.00
C ASP A 519 12.27 9.41 6.73
N GLN A 520 10.93 9.37 6.80
CA GLN A 520 10.06 10.53 6.52
C GLN A 520 9.46 11.17 7.79
N ASN A 521 9.58 10.57 8.97
CA ASN A 521 8.74 10.92 10.13
C ASN A 521 9.49 11.45 11.37
N ASP A 522 10.76 11.08 11.56
CA ASP A 522 11.58 11.61 12.66
C ASP A 522 12.99 12.05 12.20
N GLU A 523 13.42 11.67 10.99
CA GLU A 523 14.57 12.30 10.33
C GLU A 523 14.14 13.54 9.52
N ARG A 524 15.06 14.51 9.40
CA ARG A 524 14.96 15.57 8.38
C ARG A 524 14.72 14.88 7.03
N LEU A 525 13.77 15.39 6.23
CA LEU A 525 13.51 14.97 4.84
C LEU A 525 14.80 14.38 4.24
N PRO A 526 14.84 13.07 3.92
CA PRO A 526 16.08 12.32 3.70
C PRO A 526 17.05 13.10 2.84
N ASN A 527 18.37 13.04 3.07
CA ASN A 527 19.28 14.03 2.45
C ASN A 527 19.24 14.09 0.90
N TRP A 528 18.65 13.09 0.21
CA TRP A 528 18.35 13.11 -1.23
C TRP A 528 17.04 13.84 -1.63
N LEU A 529 16.17 14.14 -0.68
CA LEU A 529 14.94 14.95 -0.75
C LEU A 529 15.13 16.40 -0.27
N THR A 530 16.22 16.74 0.43
CA THR A 530 16.53 18.13 0.84
C THR A 530 17.50 18.84 -0.10
N SER A 531 17.41 20.17 -0.12
CA SER A 531 18.14 21.07 -1.03
C SER A 531 19.66 21.12 -0.82
N VAL A 532 20.22 20.36 0.11
CA VAL A 532 21.65 20.36 0.45
C VAL A 532 22.54 19.94 -0.74
N TYR A 533 21.99 19.16 -1.68
CA TYR A 533 22.65 18.76 -2.93
C TYR A 533 22.24 19.61 -4.16
N GLY A 534 21.71 20.82 -3.97
CA GLY A 534 21.35 21.74 -5.06
C GLY A 534 19.97 21.53 -5.68
N TRP A 535 19.19 20.55 -5.20
CA TRP A 535 17.84 20.23 -5.69
C TRP A 535 16.76 21.16 -5.10
N GLY A 536 16.91 22.48 -5.28
CA GLY A 536 15.99 23.49 -4.74
C GLY A 536 14.53 23.35 -5.18
N GLU A 537 14.27 22.62 -6.28
CA GLU A 537 12.94 22.39 -6.84
C GLU A 537 12.36 21.00 -6.50
N GLY A 538 13.19 20.03 -6.11
CA GLY A 538 12.75 18.64 -5.96
C GLY A 538 11.66 18.47 -4.89
N ALA A 539 11.89 18.98 -3.69
CA ALA A 539 10.96 18.90 -2.56
C ALA A 539 9.61 19.61 -2.81
N THR A 540 9.56 20.60 -3.71
CA THR A 540 8.33 21.35 -4.02
C THR A 540 7.46 20.66 -5.08
N GLN A 541 8.04 19.76 -5.88
CA GLN A 541 7.32 18.96 -6.88
C GLN A 541 6.56 17.77 -6.28
N TRP A 542 6.87 17.34 -5.05
CA TRP A 542 6.15 16.24 -4.41
C TRP A 542 4.71 16.65 -4.04
N PRO A 543 3.69 15.80 -4.33
CA PRO A 543 2.32 16.07 -3.94
C PRO A 543 2.20 15.99 -2.41
N ARG A 544 2.11 17.16 -1.78
CA ARG A 544 1.75 17.29 -0.36
C ARG A 544 0.30 16.89 -0.18
N TRP A 545 0.01 16.06 0.83
CA TRP A 545 -1.36 15.87 1.31
C TRP A 545 -1.76 17.14 2.04
N ARG A 546 -2.77 17.85 1.53
CA ARG A 546 -3.30 19.09 2.12
C ARG A 546 -4.62 18.85 2.84
N GLU A 547 -5.34 17.79 2.47
CA GLU A 547 -6.49 17.31 3.22
C GLU A 547 -6.35 15.82 3.55
N SER A 548 -6.88 15.44 4.70
CA SER A 548 -6.98 14.07 5.18
C SER A 548 -8.32 13.87 5.88
N GLY A 549 -8.91 12.69 5.80
CA GLY A 549 -10.19 12.47 6.47
C GLY A 549 -10.66 11.03 6.50
N ILE A 550 -11.68 10.82 7.33
CA ILE A 550 -12.49 9.61 7.41
C ILE A 550 -13.96 9.97 7.12
N GLU A 551 -14.58 9.28 6.18
CA GLU A 551 -16.03 9.25 6.02
C GLU A 551 -16.57 8.00 6.71
N ILE A 552 -17.62 8.13 7.49
CA ILE A 552 -18.31 7.06 8.20
C ILE A 552 -19.68 6.92 7.53
N GLY A 553 -19.87 5.81 6.82
CA GLY A 553 -21.08 5.51 6.05
C GLY A 553 -22.20 4.88 6.89
N PRO A 554 -23.31 4.49 6.24
CA PRO A 554 -24.38 3.74 6.89
C PRO A 554 -23.87 2.40 7.44
N GLY A 555 -24.48 1.92 8.52
CA GLY A 555 -23.98 0.75 9.26
C GLY A 555 -22.68 1.09 9.98
N ASP A 556 -21.66 0.26 9.82
CA ASP A 556 -20.30 0.52 10.31
C ASP A 556 -19.29 0.66 9.15
N SER A 557 -19.76 1.03 7.96
CA SER A 557 -18.87 1.25 6.81
C SER A 557 -18.02 2.53 7.00
N TYR A 558 -16.78 2.51 6.52
CA TYR A 558 -15.88 3.67 6.59
C TYR A 558 -14.99 3.79 5.35
N ARG A 559 -14.42 4.99 5.15
CA ARG A 559 -13.45 5.32 4.10
C ARG A 559 -12.45 6.34 4.61
N ILE A 560 -11.16 6.00 4.59
CA ILE A 560 -10.06 6.92 4.92
C ILE A 560 -9.39 7.38 3.62
N TRP A 561 -9.24 8.68 3.47
CA TRP A 561 -8.77 9.30 2.23
C TRP A 561 -7.82 10.47 2.49
N ARG A 562 -7.04 10.83 1.47
CA ARG A 562 -6.19 12.02 1.45
C ARG A 562 -6.31 12.73 0.10
N ALA A 563 -6.28 14.06 0.10
CA ALA A 563 -6.26 14.87 -1.12
C ALA A 563 -5.08 15.85 -1.10
N ASN A 564 -4.54 16.17 -2.28
CA ASN A 564 -3.47 17.15 -2.40
C ASN A 564 -3.99 18.59 -2.47
N ARG A 565 -5.28 18.79 -2.73
CA ARG A 565 -6.05 20.04 -2.70
C ARG A 565 -7.55 19.71 -2.61
N ARG A 566 -8.36 20.64 -2.12
CA ARG A 566 -9.82 20.54 -1.97
C ARG A 566 -10.61 20.30 -3.26
N ASP A 567 -10.06 20.75 -4.39
CA ASP A 567 -10.67 20.66 -5.74
C ASP A 567 -10.30 19.37 -6.48
N VAL A 568 -9.44 18.52 -5.91
CA VAL A 568 -8.95 17.29 -6.53
C VAL A 568 -9.65 16.08 -5.93
N SER A 569 -9.96 15.08 -6.77
CA SER A 569 -10.52 13.81 -6.31
C SER A 569 -9.62 13.15 -5.25
N PRO A 570 -10.14 12.79 -4.06
CA PRO A 570 -9.31 12.27 -3.00
C PRO A 570 -8.84 10.84 -3.29
N THR A 571 -7.59 10.55 -2.96
CA THR A 571 -7.05 9.18 -2.95
C THR A 571 -7.62 8.45 -1.75
N VAL A 572 -8.48 7.45 -1.98
CA VAL A 572 -8.90 6.50 -0.94
C VAL A 572 -7.72 5.59 -0.64
N CYS A 573 -7.23 5.62 0.61
CA CYS A 573 -6.11 4.76 1.01
C CYS A 573 -6.59 3.52 1.79
N ASP A 574 -7.80 3.58 2.36
CA ASP A 574 -8.43 2.48 3.08
C ASP A 574 -9.96 2.66 3.08
N GLN A 575 -10.71 1.56 3.09
CA GLN A 575 -12.17 1.53 3.22
C GLN A 575 -12.64 0.11 3.54
N GLY A 576 -13.70 -0.03 4.34
CA GLY A 576 -14.26 -1.33 4.71
C GLY A 576 -15.38 -1.16 5.73
N ASP A 577 -15.66 -2.22 6.48
CA ASP A 577 -16.54 -2.18 7.65
C ASP A 577 -15.71 -2.23 8.94
N GLY A 578 -15.99 -1.32 9.86
CA GLY A 578 -15.24 -1.15 11.11
C GLY A 578 -15.89 -0.14 12.03
N THR A 579 -16.00 -0.47 13.32
CA THR A 579 -16.67 0.36 14.33
C THR A 579 -15.89 1.60 14.78
N GLY A 580 -14.68 1.80 14.24
CA GLY A 580 -13.79 2.90 14.60
C GLY A 580 -14.21 4.22 13.95
N ASN A 581 -14.77 5.13 14.75
CA ASN A 581 -15.35 6.39 14.27
C ASN A 581 -14.47 7.61 14.60
N TRP A 582 -13.14 7.52 14.43
CA TRP A 582 -12.20 8.57 14.85
C TRP A 582 -11.16 8.98 13.80
N LEU A 583 -10.66 10.20 13.95
CA LEU A 583 -9.52 10.76 13.22
C LEU A 583 -8.62 11.49 14.22
N ASP A 584 -7.33 11.30 14.09
CA ASP A 584 -6.29 12.00 14.84
C ASP A 584 -5.53 12.97 13.93
N VAL A 585 -5.23 14.16 14.44
CA VAL A 585 -4.13 14.99 13.97
C VAL A 585 -3.07 15.08 15.07
N THR A 586 -1.82 14.94 14.69
CA THR A 586 -0.66 15.06 15.58
C THR A 586 0.33 16.03 14.93
N ASP A 587 0.81 17.02 15.68
CA ASP A 587 1.82 17.97 15.23
C ASP A 587 3.09 17.83 16.09
N ARG A 588 4.17 17.41 15.43
CA ARG A 588 5.51 17.22 16.02
C ARG A 588 6.47 18.37 15.69
N GLY A 589 6.08 19.30 14.82
CA GLY A 589 6.90 20.40 14.32
C GLY A 589 6.97 21.59 15.28
N VAL A 590 6.11 21.60 16.29
CA VAL A 590 6.09 22.60 17.38
C VAL A 590 6.60 22.00 18.69
N SER A 591 7.17 22.85 19.55
CA SER A 591 7.53 22.50 20.92
C SER A 591 6.80 23.43 21.88
N PRO A 592 6.05 22.91 22.87
CA PRO A 592 5.76 21.49 23.11
C PRO A 592 4.85 20.89 22.01
N ARG A 593 5.06 19.59 21.75
CA ARG A 593 4.29 18.78 20.80
C ARG A 593 2.86 18.56 21.29
N TRP A 594 1.94 18.26 20.37
CA TRP A 594 0.56 17.96 20.73
C TRP A 594 -0.13 17.08 19.67
N GLY A 595 -1.22 16.43 20.07
CA GLY A 595 -2.16 15.83 19.13
C GLY A 595 -3.59 15.82 19.65
N LEU A 596 -4.55 15.66 18.74
CA LEU A 596 -5.99 15.66 18.97
C LEU A 596 -6.62 14.49 18.22
N THR A 597 -7.05 13.47 18.96
CA THR A 597 -7.95 12.43 18.47
C THR A 597 -9.39 12.87 18.69
N THR A 598 -10.17 12.88 17.62
CA THR A 598 -11.59 13.22 17.59
C THR A 598 -12.39 11.99 17.22
N ARG A 599 -13.40 11.61 18.02
CA ARG A 599 -14.28 10.45 17.81
C ARG A 599 -15.75 10.87 17.75
N VAL A 600 -16.46 10.54 16.67
CA VAL A 600 -17.88 10.86 16.51
C VAL A 600 -18.76 9.73 17.07
N LEU A 601 -19.76 10.11 17.88
CA LEU A 601 -20.84 9.23 18.32
C LEU A 601 -22.07 9.51 17.46
N ARG A 602 -22.67 8.44 16.92
CA ARG A 602 -23.85 8.53 16.05
C ARG A 602 -25.11 8.20 16.84
N ILE A 603 -26.13 9.05 16.67
CA ILE A 603 -27.50 8.80 17.16
C ILE A 603 -28.23 7.78 16.30
N ASP A 604 -27.95 7.79 15.00
CA ASP A 604 -28.45 6.85 14.01
C ASP A 604 -27.29 6.38 13.13
N ARG A 605 -27.06 5.06 13.08
CA ARG A 605 -26.02 4.45 12.24
C ARG A 605 -26.37 4.46 10.75
N SER A 606 -27.59 4.82 10.35
CA SER A 606 -27.94 5.04 8.94
C SER A 606 -27.36 6.35 8.39
N MET A 607 -27.11 7.33 9.26
CA MET A 607 -26.54 8.62 8.88
C MET A 607 -25.05 8.51 8.52
N ARG A 608 -24.67 9.28 7.50
CA ARG A 608 -23.27 9.50 7.13
C ARG A 608 -22.68 10.64 7.93
N SER A 609 -21.53 10.41 8.54
CA SER A 609 -20.72 11.42 9.22
C SER A 609 -19.34 11.48 8.56
N ALA A 610 -18.57 12.55 8.82
CA ALA A 610 -17.18 12.62 8.40
C ALA A 610 -16.35 13.41 9.41
N ILE A 611 -15.06 13.08 9.52
CA ILE A 611 -14.07 13.93 10.17
C ILE A 611 -13.02 14.22 9.11
N ARG A 612 -12.72 15.49 8.89
CA ARG A 612 -11.80 15.96 7.86
C ARG A 612 -10.84 16.96 8.50
N ILE A 613 -9.62 17.04 8.02
CA ILE A 613 -8.70 18.11 8.38
C ILE A 613 -8.04 18.69 7.14
N ASP A 614 -8.13 20.00 7.01
CA ASP A 614 -7.34 20.82 6.11
C ASP A 614 -6.03 21.18 6.85
N LEU A 615 -4.92 20.68 6.33
CA LEU A 615 -3.58 20.80 6.89
C LEU A 615 -2.91 22.13 6.50
N GLU A 616 -3.52 22.93 5.61
CA GLU A 616 -3.07 24.30 5.31
C GLU A 616 -3.71 25.32 6.24
N SER A 617 -5.04 25.23 6.43
CA SER A 617 -5.77 26.13 7.34
C SER A 617 -5.76 25.67 8.79
N GLY A 618 -5.34 24.43 9.05
CA GLY A 618 -5.39 23.78 10.35
C GLY A 618 -6.81 23.45 10.83
N VAL A 619 -7.83 23.61 9.99
CA VAL A 619 -9.23 23.40 10.40
C VAL A 619 -9.61 21.93 10.31
N MET A 620 -9.87 21.31 11.46
CA MET A 620 -10.56 20.02 11.53
C MET A 620 -12.08 20.25 11.48
N ASP A 621 -12.75 19.72 10.45
CA ASP A 621 -14.19 19.80 10.21
C ASP A 621 -14.86 18.45 10.57
N ILE A 622 -15.70 18.49 11.61
CA ILE A 622 -16.45 17.35 12.14
C ILE A 622 -17.88 17.46 11.62
N GLN A 623 -18.20 16.70 10.58
CA GLN A 623 -19.51 16.69 9.96
C GLN A 623 -20.37 15.58 10.57
N PHE A 624 -21.28 15.93 11.48
CA PHE A 624 -22.21 14.95 12.08
C PHE A 624 -23.18 14.40 11.04
N HIS A 625 -23.63 15.26 10.13
CA HIS A 625 -24.21 14.87 8.85
C HIS A 625 -23.26 15.34 7.74
N SER A 626 -22.69 14.42 6.96
CA SER A 626 -21.68 14.75 5.96
C SER A 626 -22.25 15.49 4.75
N ALA A 627 -21.48 16.43 4.20
CA ALA A 627 -21.79 17.11 2.94
C ALA A 627 -21.85 16.18 1.71
N SER A 628 -21.41 14.92 1.84
CA SER A 628 -21.58 13.87 0.80
C SER A 628 -22.89 13.07 0.93
N ALA A 629 -23.75 13.43 1.90
CA ALA A 629 -25.04 12.78 2.14
C ALA A 629 -26.21 13.55 1.49
N PRO A 630 -27.33 12.88 1.17
CA PRO A 630 -28.57 13.57 0.82
C PRO A 630 -29.05 14.44 1.98
N PRO A 631 -29.46 15.70 1.74
CA PRO A 631 -29.87 16.62 2.83
C PRO A 631 -30.99 16.05 3.70
N LEU A 632 -30.94 16.32 5.02
CA LEU A 632 -31.95 15.89 5.97
C LEU A 632 -33.34 16.48 5.64
N SER A 633 -34.38 15.84 6.17
CA SER A 633 -35.78 16.19 5.92
C SER A 633 -36.25 17.44 6.67
N THR A 634 -37.40 17.97 6.26
CA THR A 634 -38.14 19.03 6.97
C THR A 634 -38.49 18.65 8.42
N ALA A 635 -38.66 17.35 8.71
CA ALA A 635 -38.84 16.87 10.08
C ALA A 635 -37.59 17.11 10.95
N ALA A 636 -36.40 16.86 10.42
CA ALA A 636 -35.14 17.15 11.13
C ALA A 636 -34.91 18.66 11.36
N VAL A 637 -35.41 19.53 10.47
CA VAL A 637 -35.46 20.98 10.70
C VAL A 637 -36.38 21.32 11.88
N ARG A 638 -37.63 20.82 11.86
CA ARG A 638 -38.66 21.09 12.87
C ARG A 638 -38.25 20.60 14.26
N ASP A 639 -37.83 19.35 14.34
CA ASP A 639 -37.56 18.66 15.60
C ASP A 639 -36.19 19.08 16.17
N GLY A 640 -35.25 19.41 15.27
CA GLY A 640 -33.85 19.68 15.55
C GLY A 640 -32.99 18.41 15.36
N VAL A 641 -31.69 18.63 15.21
CA VAL A 641 -30.67 17.58 15.09
C VAL A 641 -29.77 17.58 16.32
N SER A 642 -29.25 16.42 16.70
CA SER A 642 -28.26 16.30 17.77
C SER A 642 -27.19 15.24 17.48
N ALA A 643 -26.02 15.42 18.08
CA ALA A 643 -24.83 14.60 17.90
C ALA A 643 -23.92 14.69 19.13
N ALA A 644 -22.92 13.82 19.22
CA ALA A 644 -21.87 13.94 20.21
C ALA A 644 -20.49 13.60 19.64
N VAL A 645 -19.46 14.16 20.25
CA VAL A 645 -18.06 13.92 19.92
C VAL A 645 -17.24 13.78 21.20
N ASP A 646 -16.27 12.86 21.20
CA ASP A 646 -15.19 12.84 22.18
C ASP A 646 -13.95 13.50 21.57
N LEU A 647 -13.36 14.45 22.30
CA LEU A 647 -12.10 15.08 21.98
C LEU A 647 -11.04 14.60 22.99
N ILE A 648 -9.94 14.04 22.49
CA ILE A 648 -8.85 13.50 23.30
C ILE A 648 -7.56 14.20 22.88
N LEU A 649 -7.06 15.07 23.76
CA LEU A 649 -5.73 15.65 23.59
C LEU A 649 -4.65 14.71 24.13
N HIS A 650 -3.49 14.75 23.50
CA HIS A 650 -2.29 14.04 23.92
C HIS A 650 -1.04 14.84 23.58
N ASP A 651 0.09 14.32 24.06
CA ASP A 651 1.46 14.84 23.96
C ASP A 651 2.06 14.88 22.53
N GLY A 652 1.32 14.47 21.50
CA GLY A 652 1.80 14.41 20.12
C GLY A 652 2.72 13.21 19.84
N TYR A 653 2.89 12.27 20.78
CA TYR A 653 3.62 11.04 20.53
C TYR A 653 2.74 9.97 19.88
N ARG A 654 1.46 9.84 20.29
CA ARG A 654 0.59 8.72 19.86
C ARG A 654 -0.93 9.00 19.95
N PRO A 655 -1.72 8.65 18.91
CA PRO A 655 -3.18 8.61 18.98
C PRO A 655 -3.67 7.58 20.03
N PRO A 656 -4.35 8.00 21.11
CA PRO A 656 -4.69 7.12 22.24
C PRO A 656 -5.61 5.95 21.90
N LEU A 657 -6.41 6.04 20.83
CA LEU A 657 -7.37 4.99 20.43
C LEU A 657 -6.76 3.90 19.52
N SER A 658 -5.44 3.90 19.38
CA SER A 658 -4.68 2.85 18.69
C SER A 658 -4.08 1.85 19.70
N LYS A 659 -4.43 0.56 19.57
CA LYS A 659 -3.83 -0.54 20.36
C LYS A 659 -2.96 -1.45 19.47
N PRO A 660 -1.88 -2.07 19.96
CA PRO A 660 -1.11 -1.79 21.20
C PRO A 660 0.41 -1.58 20.85
N ASP A 661 1.40 -1.41 21.75
CA ASP A 661 1.46 -1.44 23.23
C ASP A 661 2.18 -0.21 23.80
N LEU A 662 3.50 -0.08 23.53
CA LEU A 662 4.58 0.72 24.17
C LEU A 662 4.20 1.98 25.00
N THR A 663 4.85 2.14 26.16
CA THR A 663 4.83 3.37 26.98
C THR A 663 5.62 4.52 26.32
N ALA A 664 5.43 5.76 26.78
CA ALA A 664 6.19 6.92 26.29
C ALA A 664 7.71 6.72 26.45
N LEU A 665 8.16 6.25 27.62
CA LEU A 665 9.58 5.96 27.88
C LEU A 665 10.14 4.84 26.97
N GLN A 666 9.32 3.82 26.66
CA GLN A 666 9.69 2.77 25.71
C GLN A 666 9.68 3.27 24.26
N TYR A 667 8.94 4.33 23.95
CA TYR A 667 8.94 4.98 22.64
C TYR A 667 10.13 5.92 22.46
N GLU A 668 10.52 6.67 23.50
CA GLU A 668 11.72 7.50 23.51
C GLU A 668 12.99 6.64 23.45
N ALA A 669 13.10 5.58 24.27
CA ALA A 669 14.20 4.63 24.17
C ALA A 669 14.28 3.92 22.80
N PHE A 670 13.14 3.67 22.14
CA PHE A 670 13.08 3.12 20.78
C PHE A 670 13.57 4.12 19.72
N ILE A 671 13.45 5.42 19.96
CA ILE A 671 14.02 6.47 19.10
C ILE A 671 15.51 6.63 19.37
N ASP A 672 15.94 6.68 20.64
CA ASP A 672 17.35 6.83 21.00
C ASP A 672 18.22 5.62 20.55
N ASP A 673 17.67 4.39 20.59
CA ASP A 673 18.33 3.18 20.05
C ASP A 673 18.58 3.24 18.52
N LEU A 674 17.88 4.11 17.78
CA LEU A 674 18.09 4.35 16.34
C LEU A 674 19.10 5.46 16.05
N HIS A 675 19.46 6.27 17.05
CA HIS A 675 20.44 7.36 16.91
C HIS A 675 21.90 6.89 17.10
N HIS A 676 22.12 5.66 17.56
CA HIS A 676 23.43 5.03 17.56
C HIS A 676 23.62 4.17 16.30
N ASP A 677 24.83 4.25 15.73
CA ASP A 677 25.25 3.53 14.51
C ASP A 677 24.72 2.08 14.44
N GLU A 678 24.45 1.59 13.22
CA GLU A 678 23.83 0.29 12.84
C GLU A 678 24.26 -0.97 13.65
N GLN A 679 25.36 -0.87 14.40
CA GLN A 679 25.94 -1.90 15.23
C GLN A 679 25.01 -2.44 16.33
N TYR A 680 24.12 -1.67 16.98
CA TYR A 680 23.40 -2.22 18.14
C TYR A 680 22.28 -3.20 17.74
N GLY A 681 21.47 -2.87 16.73
CA GLY A 681 20.51 -3.82 16.14
C GLY A 681 21.20 -5.04 15.52
N LEU A 682 22.37 -4.83 14.88
CA LEU A 682 23.19 -5.90 14.33
C LEU A 682 23.85 -6.77 15.44
N ALA A 683 24.22 -6.18 16.57
CA ALA A 683 24.82 -6.86 17.72
C ALA A 683 23.79 -7.65 18.52
N ALA A 684 22.61 -7.09 18.76
CA ALA A 684 21.49 -7.79 19.38
C ALA A 684 21.01 -8.98 18.52
N LEU A 685 21.03 -8.83 17.19
CA LEU A 685 20.75 -9.91 16.26
C LEU A 685 21.87 -10.96 16.19
N ARG A 686 23.14 -10.53 16.14
CA ARG A 686 24.30 -11.43 16.24
C ARG A 686 24.28 -12.23 17.54
N PHE A 687 23.93 -11.58 18.65
CA PHE A 687 23.79 -12.19 19.96
C PHE A 687 22.64 -13.20 20.01
N ALA A 688 21.46 -12.87 19.48
CA ALA A 688 20.32 -13.78 19.45
C ALA A 688 20.56 -15.05 18.60
N LEU A 689 21.55 -15.05 17.70
CA LEU A 689 21.74 -16.10 16.70
C LEU A 689 23.08 -16.85 16.82
N SER A 690 24.12 -16.24 17.41
CA SER A 690 25.34 -16.95 17.85
C SER A 690 25.06 -18.02 18.91
N ILE A 691 23.91 -17.92 19.59
CA ILE A 691 23.45 -18.80 20.67
C ILE A 691 22.55 -19.95 20.18
N THR A 692 22.31 -20.08 18.87
CA THR A 692 21.49 -21.16 18.30
C THR A 692 22.20 -22.07 17.29
N HIS A 693 22.98 -21.54 16.33
CA HIS A 693 23.64 -22.39 15.30
C HIS A 693 25.00 -21.84 14.85
N GLN A 694 26.01 -22.71 14.76
CA GLN A 694 27.37 -22.41 14.30
C GLN A 694 27.45 -22.35 12.76
N VAL A 695 27.20 -21.17 12.15
CA VAL A 695 27.29 -20.99 10.68
C VAL A 695 27.84 -19.59 10.34
N ASP A 696 28.59 -19.48 9.25
CA ASP A 696 29.29 -18.25 8.81
C ASP A 696 28.84 -17.81 7.40
N GLY A 697 28.96 -16.52 7.07
CA GLY A 697 28.85 -16.00 5.70
C GLY A 697 27.54 -15.35 5.21
N ARG A 698 27.59 -14.88 3.94
CA ARG A 698 26.59 -14.01 3.27
C ARG A 698 25.31 -14.73 2.84
N GLU A 699 25.40 -16.03 2.59
CA GLU A 699 24.32 -16.94 2.12
C GLU A 699 23.14 -17.02 3.11
N TRP A 700 23.38 -16.65 4.37
CA TRP A 700 22.41 -16.68 5.47
C TRP A 700 21.40 -15.52 5.46
N MET A 701 21.81 -14.34 4.99
CA MET A 701 20.92 -13.17 4.84
C MET A 701 19.81 -13.42 3.80
N GLU A 702 20.02 -14.38 2.92
CA GLU A 702 19.06 -14.79 1.89
C GLU A 702 18.10 -15.84 2.48
N ARG A 703 18.60 -16.86 3.19
CA ARG A 703 17.75 -17.85 3.87
C ARG A 703 16.81 -17.26 4.94
N ILE A 704 17.23 -16.28 5.74
CA ILE A 704 16.31 -15.63 6.70
C ILE A 704 15.25 -14.79 5.98
N ARG A 705 15.62 -14.12 4.89
CA ARG A 705 14.70 -13.38 4.02
C ARG A 705 13.65 -14.30 3.38
N ASP A 706 14.02 -15.53 3.06
CA ASP A 706 13.12 -16.55 2.49
C ASP A 706 12.18 -17.18 3.54
N LEU A 707 12.60 -17.25 4.81
CA LEU A 707 11.78 -17.72 5.93
C LEU A 707 10.75 -16.69 6.43
N GLY A 708 10.92 -15.39 6.11
CA GLY A 708 9.94 -14.35 6.44
C GLY A 708 9.82 -14.02 7.94
N ILE A 709 10.85 -14.37 8.72
CA ILE A 709 10.99 -14.01 10.14
C ILE A 709 11.91 -12.81 10.22
N GLU A 710 11.44 -11.70 10.78
CA GLU A 710 12.30 -10.52 10.93
C GLU A 710 13.14 -10.57 12.21
N PRO A 711 14.41 -10.08 12.18
CA PRO A 711 15.24 -9.81 13.35
C PRO A 711 14.52 -9.21 14.56
N ARG A 712 13.58 -8.29 14.32
CA ARG A 712 12.79 -7.63 15.35
C ARG A 712 11.81 -8.56 16.07
N GLU A 713 11.28 -9.60 15.42
CA GLU A 713 10.35 -10.55 16.06
C GLU A 713 11.05 -11.44 17.06
N ILE A 714 12.32 -11.81 16.79
CA ILE A 714 13.17 -12.56 17.73
C ILE A 714 13.41 -11.71 18.99
N LEU A 715 13.80 -10.44 18.82
CA LEU A 715 13.93 -9.49 19.92
C LEU A 715 12.63 -9.27 20.70
N TYR A 716 11.49 -9.20 20.01
CA TYR A 716 10.17 -9.04 20.65
C TYR A 716 9.79 -10.26 21.49
N GLN A 717 9.99 -11.48 20.97
CA GLN A 717 9.72 -12.72 21.73
C GLN A 717 10.66 -12.88 22.92
N MET A 718 11.94 -12.53 22.77
CA MET A 718 12.89 -12.53 23.89
C MET A 718 12.44 -11.53 24.97
N ARG A 719 12.08 -10.29 24.61
CA ARG A 719 11.85 -9.21 25.60
C ARG A 719 10.46 -9.21 26.25
N PHE A 720 9.41 -9.75 25.60
CA PHE A 720 8.02 -9.60 26.05
C PHE A 720 7.15 -10.87 26.10
N GLY A 721 7.69 -12.06 25.83
CA GLY A 721 6.93 -13.33 25.82
C GLY A 721 7.46 -14.39 26.79
N ASP A 722 8.01 -13.99 27.94
CA ASP A 722 8.85 -14.81 28.82
C ASP A 722 10.07 -15.48 28.11
N GLY A 723 10.33 -15.15 26.84
CA GLY A 723 11.33 -15.84 26.03
C GLY A 723 12.75 -15.72 26.57
N LEU A 724 13.18 -14.52 26.98
CA LEU A 724 14.49 -14.32 27.60
C LEU A 724 14.54 -14.90 29.02
N ALA A 725 13.46 -14.80 29.81
CA ALA A 725 13.39 -15.39 31.14
C ALA A 725 13.50 -16.93 31.09
N GLY A 726 12.75 -17.57 30.19
CA GLY A 726 12.79 -19.00 29.92
C GLY A 726 14.10 -19.44 29.28
N HIS A 727 14.73 -18.61 28.45
CA HIS A 727 16.06 -18.89 27.89
C HIS A 727 17.16 -18.80 28.97
N CYS A 728 17.16 -17.75 29.80
CA CYS A 728 18.01 -17.63 30.98
C CYS A 728 17.88 -18.85 31.90
N ALA A 729 16.64 -19.26 32.21
CA ALA A 729 16.37 -20.46 33.00
C ALA A 729 16.90 -21.74 32.33
N LYS A 730 16.74 -21.89 31.00
CA LYS A 730 17.23 -23.03 30.22
C LYS A 730 18.75 -23.17 30.27
N ILE A 731 19.51 -22.07 30.36
CA ILE A 731 20.98 -22.07 30.39
C ILE A 731 21.56 -21.83 31.81
N GLY A 732 20.72 -21.80 32.85
CA GLY A 732 21.16 -21.59 34.23
C GLY A 732 21.65 -20.18 34.55
N VAL A 733 21.32 -19.19 33.72
CA VAL A 733 21.65 -17.77 33.95
C VAL A 733 20.55 -17.07 34.74
N ARG A 734 20.92 -16.20 35.68
CA ARG A 734 19.95 -15.40 36.44
C ARG A 734 19.31 -14.31 35.56
N TRP A 735 18.02 -14.49 35.29
CA TRP A 735 17.13 -13.43 34.83
C TRP A 735 16.82 -12.45 35.96
N ASP A 736 16.80 -11.16 35.63
CA ASP A 736 16.33 -10.09 36.50
C ASP A 736 15.51 -9.10 35.66
N ALA A 737 14.21 -9.00 35.95
CA ALA A 737 13.30 -8.14 35.18
C ALA A 737 13.52 -6.64 35.42
N ALA A 738 14.22 -6.27 36.50
CA ALA A 738 14.62 -4.89 36.77
C ALA A 738 15.97 -4.53 36.11
N ASP A 739 16.74 -5.54 35.68
CA ASP A 739 18.07 -5.42 35.06
C ASP A 739 18.12 -6.30 33.80
N VAL A 740 17.42 -5.85 32.75
CA VAL A 740 17.32 -6.56 31.47
C VAL A 740 18.67 -6.58 30.74
N GLU A 741 19.42 -5.47 30.79
CA GLU A 741 20.72 -5.31 30.12
C GLU A 741 21.82 -6.14 30.80
N GLY A 742 21.90 -6.13 32.13
CA GLY A 742 22.77 -7.03 32.87
C GLY A 742 22.35 -8.49 32.72
N SER A 743 21.05 -8.79 32.55
CA SER A 743 20.60 -10.16 32.23
C SER A 743 21.08 -10.60 30.85
N ILE A 744 20.98 -9.75 29.82
CA ILE A 744 21.57 -9.98 28.50
C ILE A 744 23.09 -10.19 28.60
N THR A 745 23.78 -9.38 29.41
CA THR A 745 25.23 -9.47 29.63
C THR A 745 25.62 -10.79 30.29
N ARG A 746 24.87 -11.25 31.30
CA ARG A 746 25.09 -12.57 31.94
C ARG A 746 24.89 -13.73 30.97
N VAL A 747 23.95 -13.62 30.02
CA VAL A 747 23.76 -14.61 28.95
C VAL A 747 24.92 -14.57 27.95
N LEU A 748 25.36 -13.38 27.51
CA LEU A 748 26.55 -13.21 26.66
C LEU A 748 27.79 -13.90 27.26
N ASP A 749 28.06 -13.64 28.54
CA ASP A 749 29.27 -14.14 29.21
C ASP A 749 29.18 -15.65 29.49
N HIS A 750 27.99 -16.20 29.77
CA HIS A 750 27.77 -17.64 29.83
C HIS A 750 28.17 -18.33 28.52
N TYR A 751 27.73 -17.81 27.36
CA TYR A 751 28.07 -18.40 26.06
C TYR A 751 29.54 -18.19 25.67
N ARG A 752 30.16 -17.07 26.04
CA ARG A 752 31.61 -16.84 25.84
C ARG A 752 32.49 -17.78 26.67
N THR A 753 32.02 -18.21 27.84
CA THR A 753 32.78 -19.06 28.77
C THR A 753 32.44 -20.55 28.69
N SER A 754 31.30 -20.91 28.08
CA SER A 754 30.83 -22.30 27.91
C SER A 754 31.06 -22.87 26.51
N ALA A 755 31.76 -22.13 25.63
CA ALA A 755 32.19 -22.64 24.33
C ALA A 755 33.43 -23.56 24.49
N PRO A 756 33.46 -24.74 23.83
CA PRO A 756 34.62 -25.62 23.79
C PRO A 756 35.74 -25.09 22.87
#